data_AF-A0A9P1G8C8-F1
#
_entry.id   AF-A0A9P1G8C8-F1
#
_cell.length_a   1.000
_cell.length_b   1.000
_cell.length_c   1.000
_cell.angle_alpha   90.00
_cell.angle_beta   90.00
_cell.angle_gamma   90.00
#
_symmetry.space_group_name_H-M   'P 1'
#
loop_
_entity.id
_entity.type
_entity.pdbx_description
1 polymer ?
#
loop_
_entity_poly.entity_id
_entity_poly.type
_entity_poly.pdbx_seq_one_letter_code
_entity_poly.pdbx_strand_id
1 'polypeptide(L)'
;MGRPCVAGAREVQVDYAARRMTLGDVAVLEGQVVTIDGNTGEVLLGEVPTVTPKLSKAFRTIMTWADEYRTLQVRCNAETPCDAQRAKLFGAEGIGLVRTEHMFFEGERIVAMRQMILAADEKERQSALQKLLEMQRQDFADLFEIFPSVTVRLLDAPLHEFLPSTEAGLAAVAAVGARVPASLERVKRRTAELREANPMLGHRGCRLAITYPEICQMQTRAIFEAVASLGRRQQVPTVEVMVPLVSHVEEFKILKLVVEKTVLAVQREQGMSFKYHIGAMVELPRACLQAEKLAQSAEFFSFGSNDLTQSTYGLSRDDASTFLPDYKAKGILEQDPFVTLDTEGVGELILLAVERGRKARSGMKMGICGEHGGDPGSIDFCNRIGLDYVSCSPWRAPLARLAAAQAALRADHGDGDRAKRNGTRHRCQSKRVFEAAIGSQGDGAQRIQKGDQGRPPGEVIYDPMDCQFYTWQLAIAQNLGGRRLQLLKLCPSAEESVDLNYLSGLSGRISEAALDTLLSYQDTTNDGSDLVPLTWWRKNNTLHGNHEGQREPRGTSELGPKDQRRREERARRRLEEKARKEAKVSAGYFKPSVNSYQNVGSRIRILEEPETYLDRVSRTRARALQVIRNQCKEDYPFQPKVQPAPALVQRMARSHRTLKEVREKENRSKVPSRPAWQPSTLLD
;
A
#
# COMPACT_ATOMS: atom_id res chain seq x y z
N MET A 1 4.07 -11.47 -5.26
CA MET A 1 4.10 -12.86 -5.81
C MET A 1 4.81 -13.88 -4.92
N GLY A 2 5.54 -13.50 -3.86
CA GLY A 2 6.30 -14.47 -3.06
C GLY A 2 7.38 -15.22 -3.85
N ARG A 3 7.78 -14.65 -4.99
CA ARG A 3 8.86 -15.15 -5.83
C ARG A 3 10.15 -14.49 -5.36
N PRO A 4 11.26 -15.25 -5.22
CA PRO A 4 12.57 -14.66 -5.00
C PRO A 4 12.86 -13.59 -6.04
N CYS A 5 13.35 -12.42 -5.61
CA CYS A 5 13.70 -11.31 -6.48
C CYS A 5 14.97 -10.66 -5.92
N VAL A 6 15.96 -10.46 -6.79
CA VAL A 6 17.16 -9.66 -6.52
C VAL A 6 17.03 -8.40 -7.35
N ALA A 7 16.65 -7.29 -6.71
CA ALA A 7 16.47 -5.99 -7.36
C ALA A 7 17.66 -5.07 -7.07
N GLY A 8 17.92 -4.12 -7.98
CA GLY A 8 19.03 -3.18 -7.82
C GLY A 8 20.41 -3.73 -8.19
N ALA A 9 20.44 -4.63 -9.16
CA ALA A 9 21.61 -5.25 -9.74
C ALA A 9 22.47 -4.28 -10.60
N ARG A 10 23.03 -3.20 -10.03
CA ARG A 10 23.75 -2.16 -10.81
C ARG A 10 24.98 -2.67 -11.56
N GLU A 11 25.58 -3.74 -11.08
CA GLU A 11 26.79 -4.34 -11.65
C GLU A 11 26.47 -5.25 -12.84
N VAL A 12 25.19 -5.62 -13.03
CA VAL A 12 24.75 -6.45 -14.17
C VAL A 12 24.61 -5.57 -15.41
N GLN A 13 25.27 -5.97 -16.49
CA GLN A 13 25.05 -5.40 -17.81
C GLN A 13 24.29 -6.41 -18.66
N VAL A 14 23.17 -6.00 -19.24
CA VAL A 14 22.34 -6.85 -20.11
C VAL A 14 22.52 -6.41 -21.55
N ASP A 15 23.02 -7.32 -22.38
CA ASP A 15 23.15 -7.15 -23.82
C ASP A 15 22.01 -7.91 -24.51
N TYR A 16 20.94 -7.16 -24.81
CA TYR A 16 19.74 -7.71 -25.43
C TYR A 16 19.98 -8.23 -26.86
N ALA A 17 20.96 -7.67 -27.58
CA ALA A 17 21.26 -8.09 -28.94
C ALA A 17 21.99 -9.43 -28.95
N ALA A 18 22.97 -9.59 -28.06
CA ALA A 18 23.71 -10.84 -27.90
C ALA A 18 23.03 -11.84 -26.96
N ARG A 19 21.85 -11.50 -26.40
CA ARG A 19 21.07 -12.35 -25.47
C ARG A 19 21.94 -12.87 -24.31
N ARG A 20 22.72 -11.97 -23.71
CA ARG A 20 23.64 -12.29 -22.59
C ARG A 20 23.57 -11.23 -21.50
N MET A 21 23.87 -11.64 -20.28
CA MET A 21 24.16 -10.71 -19.19
C MET A 21 25.59 -10.92 -18.68
N THR A 22 26.24 -9.85 -18.23
CA THR A 22 27.56 -9.91 -17.61
C THR A 22 27.52 -9.30 -16.22
N LEU A 23 28.26 -9.90 -15.29
CA LEU A 23 28.50 -9.36 -13.95
C LEU A 23 29.99 -9.56 -13.64
N GLY A 24 30.77 -8.47 -13.66
CA GLY A 24 32.23 -8.57 -13.62
C GLY A 24 32.75 -9.36 -14.83
N ASP A 25 33.56 -10.38 -14.58
CA ASP A 25 34.16 -11.23 -15.62
C ASP A 25 33.27 -12.40 -16.04
N VAL A 26 32.13 -12.61 -15.37
CA VAL A 26 31.22 -13.73 -15.65
C VAL A 26 30.18 -13.31 -16.68
N ALA A 27 30.07 -14.09 -17.76
CA ALA A 27 29.02 -13.95 -18.77
C ALA A 27 28.02 -15.11 -18.66
N VAL A 28 26.73 -14.78 -18.54
CA VAL A 28 25.63 -15.74 -18.55
C VAL A 28 24.83 -15.55 -19.83
N LEU A 29 24.68 -16.63 -20.59
CA LEU A 29 23.94 -16.66 -21.85
C LEU A 29 22.48 -17.01 -21.63
N GLU A 30 21.60 -16.60 -22.55
CA GLU A 30 20.21 -17.05 -22.58
C GLU A 30 20.14 -18.59 -22.56
N GLY A 31 19.28 -19.12 -21.69
CA GLY A 31 19.09 -20.56 -21.49
C GLY A 31 20.02 -21.19 -20.45
N GLN A 32 21.07 -20.49 -19.98
CA GLN A 32 21.86 -20.97 -18.85
C GLN A 32 21.09 -20.81 -17.53
N VAL A 33 21.13 -21.87 -16.72
CA VAL A 33 20.45 -21.88 -15.41
C VAL A 33 21.24 -21.06 -14.40
N VAL A 34 20.54 -20.18 -13.71
CA VAL A 34 21.04 -19.44 -12.54
C VAL A 34 20.06 -19.61 -11.40
N THR A 35 20.60 -19.70 -10.17
CA THR A 35 19.78 -19.74 -8.96
C THR A 35 19.89 -18.41 -8.22
N ILE A 36 18.78 -17.90 -7.69
CA ILE A 36 18.77 -16.64 -6.94
C ILE A 36 18.27 -16.86 -5.52
N ASP A 37 18.94 -16.23 -4.55
CA ASP A 37 18.47 -16.15 -3.17
C ASP A 37 17.99 -14.71 -2.89
N GLY A 38 16.66 -14.55 -2.84
CA GLY A 38 16.03 -13.24 -2.59
C GLY A 38 16.22 -12.71 -1.17
N ASN A 39 16.70 -13.51 -0.21
CA ASN A 39 16.97 -13.04 1.15
C ASN A 39 18.38 -12.46 1.27
N THR A 40 19.38 -13.10 0.67
CA THR A 40 20.78 -12.66 0.75
C THR A 40 21.18 -11.72 -0.39
N GLY A 41 20.43 -11.74 -1.50
CA GLY A 41 20.79 -11.01 -2.72
C GLY A 41 21.84 -11.74 -3.57
N GLU A 42 22.12 -13.01 -3.27
CA GLU A 42 23.12 -13.81 -3.98
C GLU A 42 22.56 -14.41 -5.27
N VAL A 43 23.41 -14.50 -6.29
CA VAL A 43 23.13 -15.16 -7.57
C VAL A 43 24.16 -16.26 -7.74
N LEU A 44 23.71 -17.49 -7.95
CA LEU A 44 24.58 -18.67 -8.09
C LEU A 44 24.52 -19.17 -9.53
N LEU A 45 25.68 -19.54 -10.07
CA LEU A 45 25.73 -20.20 -11.38
C LEU A 45 25.24 -21.64 -11.25
N GLY A 46 24.38 -22.05 -12.17
CA GLY A 46 23.79 -23.38 -12.19
C GLY A 46 22.57 -23.54 -11.29
N GLU A 47 22.08 -24.77 -11.25
CA GLU A 47 20.93 -25.17 -10.45
C GLU A 47 21.35 -25.58 -9.04
N VAL A 48 20.81 -24.92 -8.02
CA VAL A 48 20.97 -25.36 -6.62
C VAL A 48 19.72 -26.16 -6.22
N PRO A 49 19.87 -27.35 -5.61
CA PRO A 49 18.72 -28.13 -5.17
C PRO A 49 17.83 -27.33 -4.21
N THR A 50 16.54 -27.26 -4.49
CA THR A 50 15.58 -26.55 -3.62
C THR A 50 14.88 -27.53 -2.68
N VAL A 51 14.52 -27.05 -1.48
CA VAL A 51 13.74 -27.83 -0.52
C VAL A 51 12.32 -27.29 -0.49
N THR A 52 11.33 -28.14 -0.76
CA THR A 52 9.93 -27.76 -0.60
C THR A 52 9.62 -27.48 0.88
N PRO A 53 9.23 -26.25 1.25
CA PRO A 53 8.94 -25.95 2.64
C PRO A 53 7.70 -26.73 3.11
N LYS A 54 7.89 -27.58 4.12
CA LYS A 54 6.78 -28.28 4.80
C LYS A 54 6.25 -27.42 5.94
N LEU A 55 4.94 -27.17 5.96
CA LEU A 55 4.28 -26.53 7.10
C LEU A 55 4.38 -27.44 8.33
N SER A 56 5.20 -27.04 9.30
CA SER A 56 5.48 -27.83 10.49
C SER A 56 4.26 -27.95 11.41
N LYS A 57 4.23 -28.95 12.29
CA LYS A 57 3.19 -29.08 13.32
C LYS A 57 3.14 -27.83 14.21
N ALA A 58 4.31 -27.31 14.61
CA ALA A 58 4.41 -26.11 15.43
C ALA A 58 3.80 -24.88 14.73
N PHE A 59 4.06 -24.70 13.44
CA PHE A 59 3.44 -23.64 12.64
C PHE A 59 1.91 -23.75 12.67
N ARG A 60 1.36 -24.95 12.40
CA ARG A 60 -0.10 -25.15 12.43
C ARG A 60 -0.69 -24.83 13.79
N THR A 61 -0.06 -25.27 14.88
CA THR A 61 -0.50 -24.97 16.25
C THR A 61 -0.55 -23.47 16.53
N ILE A 62 0.51 -22.72 16.18
CA ILE A 62 0.55 -21.26 16.36
C ILE A 62 -0.55 -20.58 15.52
N MET A 63 -0.74 -21.04 14.28
CA MET A 63 -1.76 -20.49 13.38
C MET A 63 -3.19 -20.78 13.87
N THR A 64 -3.43 -21.93 14.51
CA THR A 64 -4.70 -22.23 15.18
C THR A 64 -4.95 -21.26 16.34
N TRP A 65 -3.97 -21.07 17.23
CA TRP A 65 -4.10 -20.09 18.32
C TRP A 65 -4.30 -18.66 17.78
N ALA A 66 -3.59 -18.29 16.72
CA ALA A 66 -3.78 -16.98 16.10
C ALA A 66 -5.22 -16.78 15.61
N ASP A 67 -5.85 -17.81 15.05
CA ASP A 67 -7.25 -17.74 14.63
C ASP A 67 -8.24 -17.65 15.80
N GLU A 68 -7.90 -18.23 16.95
CA GLU A 68 -8.75 -18.17 18.15
C GLU A 68 -8.81 -16.76 18.76
N TYR A 69 -7.70 -16.00 18.67
CA TYR A 69 -7.61 -14.67 19.29
C TYR A 69 -7.85 -13.50 18.35
N ARG A 70 -7.63 -13.65 17.04
CA ARG A 70 -7.84 -12.54 16.10
C ARG A 70 -9.32 -12.19 15.97
N THR A 71 -9.60 -10.90 15.87
CA THR A 71 -10.93 -10.36 15.58
C THR A 71 -11.07 -10.00 14.10
N LEU A 72 -10.01 -9.47 13.49
CA LEU A 72 -9.93 -9.19 12.06
C LEU A 72 -10.01 -10.47 11.23
N GLN A 73 -10.84 -10.46 10.21
CA GLN A 73 -10.78 -11.46 9.16
C GLN A 73 -9.55 -11.26 8.28
N VAL A 74 -8.96 -12.36 7.81
CA VAL A 74 -7.84 -12.32 6.87
C VAL A 74 -8.27 -12.90 5.53
N ARG A 75 -8.47 -12.00 4.57
CA ARG A 75 -8.75 -12.32 3.18
C ARG A 75 -7.48 -12.22 2.34
N CYS A 76 -7.56 -12.62 1.08
CA CYS A 76 -6.43 -12.49 0.16
C CYS A 76 -6.76 -11.75 -1.12
N ASN A 77 -5.73 -11.17 -1.72
CA ASN A 77 -5.75 -10.64 -3.07
C ASN A 77 -5.34 -11.80 -3.99
N ALA A 78 -6.29 -12.35 -4.75
CA ALA A 78 -6.07 -13.52 -5.59
C ALA A 78 -6.87 -13.37 -6.88
N GLU A 79 -6.20 -13.59 -8.01
CA GLU A 79 -6.77 -13.36 -9.35
C GLU A 79 -6.83 -14.66 -10.17
N THR A 80 -6.05 -15.67 -9.78
CA THR A 80 -5.96 -16.97 -10.45
C THR A 80 -6.41 -18.10 -9.51
N PRO A 81 -6.87 -19.24 -10.04
CA PRO A 81 -7.20 -20.42 -9.23
C PRO A 81 -6.01 -20.91 -8.39
N CYS A 82 -4.79 -20.83 -8.95
CA CYS A 82 -3.54 -21.18 -8.24
C CYS A 82 -3.31 -20.29 -7.02
N ASP A 83 -3.49 -18.98 -7.16
CA ASP A 83 -3.35 -18.04 -6.05
C ASP A 83 -4.46 -18.21 -5.00
N ALA A 84 -5.69 -18.50 -5.43
CA ALA A 84 -6.81 -18.77 -4.55
C ALA A 84 -6.60 -20.06 -3.74
N GLN A 85 -6.18 -21.16 -4.38
CA GLN A 85 -5.84 -22.41 -3.68
C GLN A 85 -4.70 -22.19 -2.67
N ARG A 86 -3.70 -21.40 -3.04
CA ARG A 86 -2.60 -21.04 -2.13
C ARG A 86 -3.10 -20.22 -0.93
N ALA A 87 -3.98 -19.25 -1.17
CA ALA A 87 -4.59 -18.47 -0.10
C ALA A 87 -5.37 -19.38 0.87
N LYS A 88 -6.14 -20.33 0.33
CA LYS A 88 -6.90 -21.31 1.11
C LYS A 88 -5.97 -22.20 1.95
N LEU A 89 -4.86 -22.67 1.38
CA LEU A 89 -3.83 -23.43 2.09
C LEU A 89 -3.24 -22.67 3.29
N PHE A 90 -3.09 -21.35 3.16
CA PHE A 90 -2.59 -20.47 4.23
C PHE A 90 -3.68 -19.95 5.18
N GLY A 91 -4.91 -20.45 5.06
CA GLY A 91 -6.01 -20.16 5.97
C GLY A 91 -6.69 -18.80 5.73
N ALA A 92 -6.66 -18.29 4.50
CA ALA A 92 -7.49 -17.15 4.13
C ALA A 92 -8.99 -17.52 4.19
N GLU A 93 -9.82 -16.57 4.59
CA GLU A 93 -11.27 -16.78 4.79
C GLU A 93 -12.10 -16.39 3.55
N GLY A 94 -11.46 -15.78 2.55
CA GLY A 94 -12.07 -15.34 1.31
C GLY A 94 -11.11 -14.51 0.46
N ILE A 95 -11.59 -14.02 -0.67
CA ILE A 95 -10.83 -13.12 -1.55
C ILE A 95 -11.32 -11.69 -1.34
N GLY A 96 -10.48 -10.80 -0.81
CA GLY A 96 -10.83 -9.39 -0.58
C GLY A 96 -10.57 -8.48 -1.77
N LEU A 97 -9.85 -8.98 -2.79
CA LEU A 97 -9.62 -8.26 -4.04
C LEU A 97 -9.24 -9.22 -5.18
N VAL A 98 -10.14 -9.34 -6.17
CA VAL A 98 -9.81 -9.80 -7.52
C VAL A 98 -9.59 -8.56 -8.39
N ARG A 99 -8.41 -8.43 -9.00
CA ARG A 99 -8.14 -7.41 -10.02
C ARG A 99 -8.44 -7.95 -11.40
N THR A 100 -9.47 -7.41 -12.04
CA THR A 100 -9.89 -7.90 -13.35
C THR A 100 -8.93 -7.52 -14.47
N GLU A 101 -8.18 -6.43 -14.31
CA GLU A 101 -7.17 -5.94 -15.25
C GLU A 101 -6.18 -7.04 -15.63
N HIS A 102 -5.69 -7.80 -14.64
CA HIS A 102 -4.69 -8.85 -14.83
C HIS A 102 -5.22 -10.05 -15.63
N MET A 103 -6.54 -10.24 -15.64
CA MET A 103 -7.21 -11.30 -16.38
C MET A 103 -7.29 -11.02 -17.88
N PHE A 104 -6.82 -9.85 -18.34
CA PHE A 104 -6.87 -9.43 -19.74
C PHE A 104 -5.51 -9.45 -20.46
N PHE A 105 -4.38 -9.60 -19.76
CA PHE A 105 -3.05 -9.43 -20.38
C PHE A 105 -2.53 -10.66 -21.13
N GLU A 106 -3.13 -11.84 -20.96
CA GLU A 106 -2.59 -13.10 -21.48
C GLU A 106 -3.27 -13.59 -22.77
N GLY A 107 -2.49 -14.16 -23.70
CA GLY A 107 -3.00 -14.92 -24.84
C GLY A 107 -4.00 -14.18 -25.74
N GLU A 108 -5.14 -14.81 -26.02
CA GLU A 108 -6.20 -14.22 -26.85
C GLU A 108 -6.96 -13.07 -26.16
N ARG A 109 -6.84 -12.95 -24.83
CA ARG A 109 -7.56 -11.94 -24.02
C ARG A 109 -7.05 -10.54 -24.35
N ILE A 110 -5.74 -10.38 -24.45
CA ILE A 110 -5.14 -9.08 -24.80
C ILE A 110 -5.51 -8.68 -26.22
N VAL A 111 -5.70 -9.65 -27.12
CA VAL A 111 -6.18 -9.40 -28.49
C VAL A 111 -7.62 -8.89 -28.47
N ALA A 112 -8.52 -9.55 -27.74
CA ALA A 112 -9.91 -9.11 -27.60
C ALA A 112 -10.02 -7.73 -26.93
N MET A 113 -9.19 -7.45 -25.92
CA MET A 113 -9.12 -6.14 -25.26
C MET A 113 -8.66 -5.05 -26.24
N ARG A 114 -7.64 -5.32 -27.06
CA ARG A 114 -7.19 -4.38 -28.10
C ARG A 114 -8.24 -4.16 -29.19
N GLN A 115 -8.99 -5.20 -29.57
CA GLN A 115 -10.13 -5.07 -30.48
C GLN A 115 -11.20 -4.15 -29.90
N MET A 116 -11.50 -4.27 -28.60
CA MET A 116 -12.44 -3.38 -27.91
C MET A 116 -11.96 -1.93 -27.92
N ILE A 117 -10.68 -1.68 -27.64
CA ILE A 117 -10.07 -0.33 -27.62
C ILE A 117 -10.08 0.34 -29.01
N LEU A 118 -9.88 -0.45 -30.07
CA LEU A 118 -9.78 0.01 -31.46
C LEU A 118 -11.11 0.01 -32.22
N ALA A 119 -12.21 -0.42 -31.60
CA ALA A 119 -13.52 -0.49 -32.20
C ALA A 119 -13.99 0.90 -32.70
N ALA A 120 -14.46 0.96 -33.94
CA ALA A 120 -14.92 2.20 -34.56
C ALA A 120 -16.33 2.61 -34.08
N ASP A 121 -17.15 1.63 -33.71
CA ASP A 121 -18.51 1.81 -33.24
C ASP A 121 -18.84 0.88 -32.07
N GLU A 122 -20.04 1.07 -31.52
CA GLU A 122 -20.54 0.28 -30.39
C GLU A 122 -20.74 -1.20 -30.73
N LYS A 123 -21.10 -1.54 -31.98
CA LYS A 123 -21.35 -2.94 -32.38
C LYS A 123 -20.05 -3.73 -32.43
N GLU A 124 -18.98 -3.15 -33.01
CA GLU A 124 -17.65 -3.75 -32.99
C GLU A 124 -17.14 -3.92 -31.55
N ARG A 125 -17.38 -2.92 -30.70
CA ARG A 125 -16.99 -2.98 -29.28
C ARG A 125 -17.72 -4.09 -28.54
N GLN A 126 -19.04 -4.22 -28.72
CA GLN A 126 -19.84 -5.29 -28.13
C GLN A 126 -19.37 -6.68 -28.58
N SER A 127 -18.98 -6.85 -29.85
CA SER A 127 -18.41 -8.10 -30.35
C SER A 127 -17.10 -8.48 -29.65
N ALA A 128 -16.21 -7.51 -29.43
CA ALA A 128 -14.98 -7.73 -28.67
C ALA A 128 -15.26 -8.04 -27.19
N LEU A 129 -16.20 -7.32 -26.57
CA LEU A 129 -16.65 -7.54 -25.20
C LEU A 129 -17.27 -8.92 -24.99
N GLN A 130 -17.99 -9.46 -25.97
CA GLN A 130 -18.57 -10.81 -25.89
C GLN A 130 -17.50 -11.90 -25.78
N LYS A 131 -16.37 -11.74 -26.49
CA LYS A 131 -15.23 -12.67 -26.35
C LYS A 131 -14.62 -12.59 -24.95
N LEU A 132 -14.45 -11.37 -24.44
CA LEU A 132 -13.94 -11.14 -23.08
C LEU A 132 -14.87 -11.73 -22.01
N LEU A 133 -16.18 -11.64 -22.21
CA LEU A 133 -17.18 -12.21 -21.32
C LEU A 133 -17.00 -13.71 -21.15
N GLU A 134 -16.88 -14.45 -22.26
CA GLU A 134 -16.73 -15.91 -22.23
C GLU A 134 -15.50 -16.34 -21.44
N MET A 135 -14.37 -15.66 -21.66
CA MET A 135 -13.12 -15.93 -20.97
C MET A 135 -13.17 -15.57 -19.48
N GLN A 136 -13.72 -14.40 -19.13
CA GLN A 136 -13.84 -13.98 -17.72
C GLN A 136 -14.83 -14.83 -16.94
N ARG A 137 -15.92 -15.28 -17.56
CA ARG A 137 -16.92 -16.13 -16.91
C ARG A 137 -16.28 -17.40 -16.36
N GLN A 138 -15.40 -18.04 -17.13
CA GLN A 138 -14.69 -19.24 -16.65
C GLN A 138 -13.78 -18.92 -15.48
N ASP A 139 -12.99 -17.84 -15.58
CA ASP A 139 -12.06 -17.48 -14.49
C ASP A 139 -12.79 -17.22 -13.17
N PHE A 140 -13.94 -16.55 -13.22
CA PHE A 140 -14.75 -16.32 -12.04
C PHE A 140 -15.36 -17.60 -11.49
N ALA A 141 -15.82 -18.51 -12.36
CA ALA A 141 -16.37 -19.80 -11.93
C ALA A 141 -15.31 -20.56 -11.12
N ASP A 142 -14.09 -20.66 -11.64
CA ASP A 142 -12.98 -21.35 -10.96
C ASP A 142 -12.65 -20.73 -9.59
N LEU A 143 -12.69 -19.39 -9.48
CA LEU A 143 -12.47 -18.70 -8.21
C LEU A 143 -13.60 -18.95 -7.19
N PHE A 144 -14.84 -18.96 -7.66
CA PHE A 144 -16.02 -19.18 -6.82
C PHE A 144 -16.16 -20.62 -6.33
N GLU A 145 -15.64 -21.61 -7.07
CA GLU A 145 -15.53 -22.99 -6.58
C GLU A 145 -14.57 -23.10 -5.37
N ILE A 146 -13.55 -22.24 -5.31
CA ILE A 146 -12.53 -22.30 -4.27
C ILE A 146 -12.99 -21.57 -2.99
N PHE A 147 -13.61 -20.39 -3.14
CA PHE A 147 -14.01 -19.53 -2.03
C PHE A 147 -15.50 -19.14 -2.05
N PRO A 148 -16.19 -19.23 -0.90
CA PRO A 148 -17.60 -18.85 -0.79
C PRO A 148 -17.82 -17.33 -0.68
N SER A 149 -16.76 -16.52 -0.53
CA SER A 149 -16.87 -15.06 -0.46
C SER A 149 -15.73 -14.38 -1.22
N VAL A 150 -16.09 -13.70 -2.32
CA VAL A 150 -15.14 -13.13 -3.26
C VAL A 150 -15.54 -11.70 -3.60
N THR A 151 -14.60 -10.77 -3.42
CA THR A 151 -14.73 -9.37 -3.80
C THR A 151 -14.06 -9.14 -5.15
N VAL A 152 -14.84 -8.77 -6.16
CA VAL A 152 -14.36 -8.50 -7.51
C VAL A 152 -14.33 -7.00 -7.75
N ARG A 153 -13.15 -6.46 -8.06
CA ARG A 153 -13.00 -5.07 -8.47
C ARG A 153 -13.19 -4.96 -9.98
N LEU A 154 -14.11 -4.09 -10.39
CA LEU A 154 -14.30 -3.76 -11.81
C LEU A 154 -13.03 -3.14 -12.41
N LEU A 155 -12.98 -3.06 -13.74
CA LEU A 155 -11.81 -2.61 -14.49
C LEU A 155 -11.30 -1.25 -13.99
N ASP A 156 -10.06 -1.23 -13.55
CA ASP A 156 -9.38 -0.06 -12.99
C ASP A 156 -8.27 0.48 -13.89
N ALA A 157 -7.62 -0.33 -14.72
CA ALA A 157 -6.51 0.13 -15.56
C ALA A 157 -6.98 1.10 -16.67
N PRO A 158 -6.20 2.16 -16.98
CA PRO A 158 -6.43 2.98 -18.16
C PRO A 158 -6.18 2.19 -19.44
N LEU A 159 -6.91 2.53 -20.51
CA LEU A 159 -6.90 1.75 -21.75
C LEU A 159 -5.54 1.70 -22.46
N HIS A 160 -4.68 2.70 -22.27
CA HIS A 160 -3.36 2.73 -22.91
C HIS A 160 -2.41 1.64 -22.38
N GLU A 161 -2.61 1.11 -21.17
CA GLU A 161 -1.79 0.02 -20.63
C GLU A 161 -1.93 -1.28 -21.44
N PHE A 162 -3.04 -1.46 -22.17
CA PHE A 162 -3.26 -2.65 -23.02
C PHE A 162 -2.68 -2.49 -24.43
N LEU A 163 -2.21 -1.29 -24.79
CA LEU A 163 -1.61 -1.01 -26.09
C LEU A 163 -0.08 -1.09 -26.00
N PRO A 164 0.60 -1.68 -27.01
CA PRO A 164 2.06 -1.74 -27.02
C PRO A 164 2.67 -0.36 -27.25
N SER A 165 3.83 -0.11 -26.64
CA SER A 165 4.57 1.15 -26.78
C SER A 165 5.51 1.17 -27.99
N THR A 166 5.92 0.01 -28.50
CA THR A 166 6.85 -0.11 -29.63
C THR A 166 6.13 -0.07 -30.98
N GLU A 167 6.78 0.49 -32.00
CA GLU A 167 6.23 0.52 -33.36
C GLU A 167 5.97 -0.88 -33.94
N ALA A 168 6.87 -1.84 -33.70
CA ALA A 168 6.68 -3.24 -34.10
C ALA A 168 5.44 -3.86 -33.43
N GLY A 169 5.23 -3.59 -32.13
CA GLY A 169 4.03 -4.01 -31.41
C GLY A 169 2.75 -3.37 -31.96
N LEU A 170 2.78 -2.08 -32.30
CA LEU A 170 1.63 -1.39 -32.91
C LEU A 170 1.30 -1.97 -34.29
N ALA A 171 2.31 -2.31 -35.09
CA ALA A 171 2.13 -3.00 -36.37
C ALA A 171 1.53 -4.40 -36.20
N ALA A 172 1.96 -5.15 -35.18
CA ALA A 172 1.36 -6.45 -34.85
C ALA A 172 -0.12 -6.30 -34.46
N VAL A 173 -0.48 -5.26 -33.70
CA VAL A 173 -1.88 -4.99 -33.35
C VAL A 173 -2.70 -4.60 -34.58
N ALA A 174 -2.14 -3.80 -35.49
CA ALA A 174 -2.78 -3.43 -36.75
C ALA A 174 -3.07 -4.67 -37.63
N ALA A 175 -2.16 -5.65 -37.64
CA ALA A 175 -2.33 -6.89 -38.40
C ALA A 175 -3.38 -7.85 -37.83
N VAL A 176 -3.68 -7.77 -36.51
CA VAL A 176 -4.59 -8.69 -35.80
C VAL A 176 -5.98 -8.06 -35.53
N GLY A 177 -6.10 -6.73 -35.65
CA GLY A 177 -7.30 -5.99 -35.30
C GLY A 177 -8.41 -6.04 -36.36
N ALA A 178 -9.46 -6.83 -36.07
CA ALA A 178 -10.76 -6.91 -36.75
C ALA A 178 -10.79 -7.63 -38.12
N ARG A 179 -12.01 -8.02 -38.56
CA ARG A 179 -12.30 -8.57 -39.90
C ARG A 179 -11.80 -7.68 -41.04
N VAL A 180 -11.48 -6.41 -40.73
CA VAL A 180 -10.78 -5.45 -41.57
C VAL A 180 -9.56 -4.97 -40.78
N PRO A 181 -8.31 -5.22 -41.25
CA PRO A 181 -7.11 -4.73 -40.58
C PRO A 181 -7.23 -3.24 -40.26
N ALA A 182 -7.05 -2.86 -39.00
CA ALA A 182 -6.90 -1.47 -38.65
C ALA A 182 -5.67 -0.92 -39.38
N SER A 183 -5.79 0.20 -40.11
CA SER A 183 -4.59 0.83 -40.66
C SER A 183 -3.63 1.15 -39.51
N LEU A 184 -2.33 0.94 -39.70
CA LEU A 184 -1.31 1.27 -38.69
C LEU A 184 -1.48 2.71 -38.19
N GLU A 185 -1.85 3.63 -39.08
CA GLU A 185 -2.19 5.01 -38.77
C GLU A 185 -3.37 5.14 -37.78
N ARG A 186 -4.43 4.34 -37.92
CA ARG A 186 -5.55 4.33 -36.97
C ARG A 186 -5.09 3.89 -35.58
N VAL A 187 -4.25 2.86 -35.51
CA VAL A 187 -3.70 2.34 -34.24
C VAL A 187 -2.79 3.39 -33.59
N LYS A 188 -1.88 4.01 -34.37
CA LYS A 188 -1.01 5.10 -33.91
C LYS A 188 -1.82 6.29 -33.38
N ARG A 189 -2.83 6.73 -34.14
CA ARG A 189 -3.71 7.84 -33.74
C ARG A 189 -4.44 7.51 -32.43
N ARG A 190 -5.07 6.33 -32.33
CA ARG A 190 -5.80 5.93 -31.13
C ARG A 190 -4.90 5.80 -29.91
N THR A 191 -3.69 5.28 -30.09
CA THR A 191 -2.68 5.19 -29.02
C THR A 191 -2.26 6.58 -28.53
N ALA A 192 -2.10 7.54 -29.45
CA ALA A 192 -1.80 8.92 -29.10
C ALA A 192 -2.96 9.62 -28.36
N GLU A 193 -4.21 9.36 -28.76
CA GLU A 193 -5.42 9.88 -28.08
C GLU A 193 -5.55 9.37 -26.64
N LEU A 194 -5.20 8.11 -26.39
CA LEU A 194 -5.29 7.48 -25.06
C LEU A 194 -4.08 7.76 -24.17
N ARG A 195 -3.05 8.42 -24.70
CA ARG A 195 -1.84 8.73 -23.94
C ARG A 195 -2.13 9.87 -22.98
N GLU A 196 -1.85 9.62 -21.70
CA GLU A 196 -2.04 10.59 -20.64
C GLU A 196 -0.69 11.01 -20.04
N ALA A 197 -0.62 12.25 -19.55
CA ALA A 197 0.58 12.74 -18.86
C ALA A 197 0.76 12.07 -17.49
N ASN A 198 -0.35 11.81 -16.77
CA ASN A 198 -0.36 11.18 -15.45
C ASN A 198 -1.42 10.07 -15.41
N PRO A 199 -1.12 8.87 -15.94
CA PRO A 199 -2.07 7.74 -16.01
C PRO A 199 -2.77 7.39 -14.70
N MET A 200 -2.06 7.51 -13.57
CA MET A 200 -2.59 7.20 -12.24
C MET A 200 -3.82 8.05 -11.88
N LEU A 201 -3.90 9.30 -12.36
CA LEU A 201 -5.04 10.21 -12.11
C LEU A 201 -5.96 10.37 -13.33
N GLY A 202 -5.78 9.55 -14.37
CA GLY A 202 -6.40 9.71 -15.67
C GLY A 202 -7.79 9.08 -15.85
N HIS A 203 -8.09 8.72 -17.09
CA HIS A 203 -9.35 8.13 -17.54
C HIS A 203 -9.37 6.61 -17.29
N ARG A 204 -9.61 6.26 -16.03
CA ARG A 204 -9.54 4.88 -15.53
C ARG A 204 -10.64 4.62 -14.49
N GLY A 205 -10.72 3.39 -13.96
CA GLY A 205 -11.68 3.03 -12.91
C GLY A 205 -13.13 3.39 -13.21
N CYS A 206 -13.85 3.94 -12.23
CA CYS A 206 -15.25 4.33 -12.41
C CYS A 206 -15.47 5.32 -13.56
N ARG A 207 -14.50 6.19 -13.87
CA ARG A 207 -14.62 7.19 -14.93
C ARG A 207 -14.70 6.53 -16.30
N LEU A 208 -13.90 5.49 -16.50
CA LEU A 208 -13.92 4.69 -17.73
C LEU A 208 -15.25 3.95 -17.87
N ALA A 209 -15.72 3.33 -16.79
CA ALA A 209 -17.00 2.63 -16.76
C ALA A 209 -18.22 3.56 -16.94
N ILE A 210 -18.12 4.84 -16.57
CA ILE A 210 -19.19 5.83 -16.83
C ILE A 210 -19.23 6.21 -18.30
N THR A 211 -18.07 6.41 -18.93
CA THR A 211 -18.01 6.75 -20.36
C THR A 211 -18.28 5.56 -21.28
N TYR A 212 -17.98 4.35 -20.83
CA TYR A 212 -18.19 3.09 -21.54
C TYR A 212 -18.94 2.08 -20.64
N PRO A 213 -20.23 2.29 -20.35
CA PRO A 213 -21.02 1.45 -19.45
C PRO A 213 -21.04 -0.03 -19.83
N GLU A 214 -20.93 -0.35 -21.11
CA GLU A 214 -20.88 -1.70 -21.66
C GLU A 214 -19.71 -2.53 -21.09
N ILE A 215 -18.61 -1.91 -20.66
CA ILE A 215 -17.51 -2.61 -19.97
C ILE A 215 -18.00 -3.11 -18.60
N CYS A 216 -18.64 -2.24 -17.81
CA CYS A 216 -19.20 -2.58 -16.51
C CYS A 216 -20.30 -3.65 -16.64
N GLN A 217 -21.16 -3.53 -17.66
CA GLN A 217 -22.19 -4.52 -17.95
C GLN A 217 -21.59 -5.87 -18.30
N MET A 218 -20.58 -5.92 -19.17
CA MET A 218 -19.91 -7.15 -19.55
C MET A 218 -19.29 -7.85 -18.35
N GLN A 219 -18.53 -7.13 -17.52
CA GLN A 219 -17.89 -7.70 -16.33
C GLN A 219 -18.93 -8.19 -15.31
N THR A 220 -19.98 -7.40 -15.07
CA THR A 220 -21.08 -7.79 -14.18
C THR A 220 -21.76 -9.06 -14.69
N ARG A 221 -22.01 -9.14 -16.00
CA ARG A 221 -22.61 -10.32 -16.61
C ARG A 221 -21.72 -11.56 -16.46
N ALA A 222 -20.42 -11.43 -16.74
CA ALA A 222 -19.45 -12.51 -16.56
C ALA A 222 -19.43 -13.04 -15.12
N ILE A 223 -19.44 -12.14 -14.13
CA ILE A 223 -19.50 -12.48 -12.71
C ILE A 223 -20.75 -13.32 -12.38
N PHE A 224 -21.94 -12.86 -12.77
CA PHE A 224 -23.18 -13.52 -12.36
C PHE A 224 -23.56 -14.74 -13.22
N GLU A 225 -23.15 -14.78 -14.48
CA GLU A 225 -23.22 -16.01 -15.27
C GLU A 225 -22.28 -17.09 -14.70
N ALA A 226 -21.12 -16.70 -14.18
CA ALA A 226 -20.23 -17.64 -13.49
C ALA A 226 -20.89 -18.22 -12.24
N VAL A 227 -21.53 -17.38 -11.42
CA VAL A 227 -22.32 -17.86 -10.25
C VAL A 227 -23.43 -18.83 -10.69
N ALA A 228 -24.16 -18.51 -11.77
CA ALA A 228 -25.21 -19.37 -12.29
C ALA A 228 -24.65 -20.73 -12.78
N SER A 229 -23.46 -20.74 -13.38
CA SER A 229 -22.82 -21.94 -13.94
C SER A 229 -22.46 -23.00 -12.90
N LEU A 230 -22.21 -22.60 -11.64
CA LEU A 230 -21.96 -23.53 -10.53
C LEU A 230 -23.21 -24.37 -10.17
N GLY A 231 -24.39 -23.92 -10.63
CA GLY A 231 -25.66 -24.59 -10.41
C GLY A 231 -26.11 -24.61 -8.95
N ARG A 232 -27.16 -25.39 -8.66
CA ARG A 232 -27.73 -25.53 -7.31
C ARG A 232 -26.99 -26.52 -6.40
N ARG A 233 -25.98 -27.23 -6.93
CA ARG A 233 -25.30 -28.33 -6.22
C ARG A 233 -24.14 -27.85 -5.34
N GLN A 234 -23.64 -26.65 -5.58
CA GLN A 234 -22.59 -26.03 -4.78
C GLN A 234 -23.17 -24.96 -3.85
N GLN A 235 -22.45 -24.65 -2.79
CA GLN A 235 -22.79 -23.51 -1.94
C GLN A 235 -22.64 -22.22 -2.75
N VAL A 236 -23.75 -21.52 -2.98
CA VAL A 236 -23.76 -20.29 -3.79
C VAL A 236 -22.83 -19.26 -3.12
N PRO A 237 -21.80 -18.75 -3.83
CA PRO A 237 -20.87 -17.77 -3.27
C PRO A 237 -21.61 -16.46 -2.98
N THR A 238 -21.18 -15.77 -1.92
CA THR A 238 -21.52 -14.35 -1.70
C THR A 238 -20.54 -13.50 -2.51
N VAL A 239 -21.04 -12.83 -3.53
CA VAL A 239 -20.23 -11.99 -4.42
C VAL A 239 -20.30 -10.52 -3.99
N GLU A 240 -19.14 -9.88 -3.89
CA GLU A 240 -19.04 -8.46 -3.61
C GLU A 240 -18.49 -7.74 -4.84
N VAL A 241 -19.31 -6.93 -5.52
CA VAL A 241 -18.89 -6.14 -6.68
C VAL A 241 -18.38 -4.79 -6.21
N MET A 242 -17.13 -4.46 -6.53
CA MET A 242 -16.45 -3.28 -6.04
C MET A 242 -16.14 -2.30 -7.18
N VAL A 243 -16.63 -1.07 -7.04
CA VAL A 243 -16.37 0.03 -7.99
C VAL A 243 -15.06 0.75 -7.58
N PRO A 244 -14.04 0.78 -8.45
CA PRO A 244 -12.77 1.46 -8.19
C PRO A 244 -12.83 2.99 -8.44
N LEU A 245 -11.88 3.71 -7.85
CA LEU A 245 -11.54 5.11 -8.07
C LEU A 245 -12.70 6.11 -7.87
N VAL A 246 -13.66 5.76 -7.02
CA VAL A 246 -14.82 6.60 -6.72
C VAL A 246 -14.35 7.85 -6.00
N SER A 247 -14.76 9.03 -6.48
CA SER A 247 -14.49 10.32 -5.84
C SER A 247 -15.78 11.04 -5.40
N HIS A 248 -16.89 10.74 -6.07
CA HIS A 248 -18.20 11.37 -5.88
C HIS A 248 -19.30 10.31 -5.76
N VAL A 249 -20.28 10.55 -4.87
CA VAL A 249 -21.39 9.60 -4.65
C VAL A 249 -22.20 9.32 -5.92
N GLU A 250 -22.39 10.32 -6.76
CA GLU A 250 -23.11 10.16 -8.04
C GLU A 250 -22.36 9.28 -9.05
N GLU A 251 -21.02 9.29 -9.08
CA GLU A 251 -20.25 8.33 -9.90
C GLU A 251 -20.58 6.90 -9.49
N PHE A 252 -20.62 6.64 -8.18
CA PHE A 252 -20.96 5.35 -7.64
C PHE A 252 -22.41 4.95 -7.94
N LYS A 253 -23.38 5.86 -7.75
CA LYS A 253 -24.80 5.58 -8.00
C LYS A 253 -25.08 5.22 -9.45
N ILE A 254 -24.47 5.93 -10.40
CA ILE A 254 -24.62 5.64 -11.84
C ILE A 254 -24.17 4.20 -12.12
N LEU A 255 -23.00 3.81 -11.64
CA LEU A 255 -22.46 2.47 -11.88
C LEU A 255 -23.20 1.39 -11.09
N LYS A 256 -23.64 1.68 -9.86
CA LYS A 256 -24.50 0.78 -9.08
C LYS A 256 -25.77 0.42 -9.85
N LEU A 257 -26.43 1.40 -10.48
CA LEU A 257 -27.61 1.15 -11.32
C LEU A 257 -27.30 0.28 -12.53
N VAL A 258 -26.13 0.46 -13.16
CA VAL A 258 -25.69 -0.40 -14.27
C VAL A 258 -25.51 -1.83 -13.79
N VAL A 259 -24.81 -2.03 -12.67
CA VAL A 259 -24.61 -3.36 -12.06
C VAL A 259 -25.95 -4.00 -11.73
N GLU A 260 -26.82 -3.34 -10.96
CA GLU A 260 -28.12 -3.86 -10.54
C GLU A 260 -29.01 -4.26 -11.73
N LYS A 261 -29.07 -3.43 -12.78
CA LYS A 261 -29.83 -3.75 -13.99
C LYS A 261 -29.28 -5.00 -14.68
N THR A 262 -27.97 -5.14 -14.79
CA THR A 262 -27.34 -6.32 -15.39
C THR A 262 -27.58 -7.56 -14.54
N VAL A 263 -27.46 -7.48 -13.21
CA VAL A 263 -27.75 -8.62 -12.32
C VAL A 263 -29.20 -9.08 -12.51
N LEU A 264 -30.16 -8.15 -12.49
CA LEU A 264 -31.57 -8.46 -12.70
C LEU A 264 -31.84 -9.12 -14.06
N ALA A 265 -31.14 -8.72 -15.12
CA ALA A 265 -31.24 -9.36 -16.43
C ALA A 265 -30.76 -10.82 -16.36
N VAL A 266 -29.57 -11.06 -15.81
CA VAL A 266 -29.02 -12.42 -15.66
C VAL A 266 -29.91 -13.29 -14.77
N GLN A 267 -30.45 -12.75 -13.67
CA GLN A 267 -31.37 -13.49 -12.79
C GLN A 267 -32.62 -13.96 -13.53
N ARG A 268 -33.20 -13.12 -14.41
CA ARG A 268 -34.36 -13.49 -15.23
C ARG A 268 -34.03 -14.54 -16.28
N GLU A 269 -32.90 -14.38 -16.96
CA GLU A 269 -32.43 -15.32 -17.98
C GLU A 269 -32.11 -16.70 -17.41
N GLN A 270 -31.50 -16.75 -16.22
CA GLN A 270 -31.07 -18.00 -15.57
C GLN A 270 -32.12 -18.59 -14.62
N GLY A 271 -33.18 -17.86 -14.29
CA GLY A 271 -34.19 -18.28 -13.31
C GLY A 271 -33.61 -18.53 -11.91
N MET A 272 -32.59 -17.77 -11.52
CA MET A 272 -31.85 -17.94 -10.25
C MET A 272 -31.70 -16.60 -9.53
N SER A 273 -31.84 -16.60 -8.20
CA SER A 273 -31.49 -15.45 -7.37
C SER A 273 -30.06 -15.53 -6.87
N PHE A 274 -29.36 -14.40 -6.85
CA PHE A 274 -27.99 -14.30 -6.37
C PHE A 274 -27.92 -13.48 -5.09
N LYS A 275 -27.05 -13.89 -4.17
CA LYS A 275 -26.69 -13.08 -3.01
C LYS A 275 -25.45 -12.27 -3.34
N TYR A 276 -25.58 -10.94 -3.38
CA TYR A 276 -24.47 -10.05 -3.70
C TYR A 276 -24.56 -8.73 -2.95
N HIS A 277 -23.44 -8.02 -2.91
CA HIS A 277 -23.33 -6.66 -2.36
C HIS A 277 -22.57 -5.78 -3.35
N ILE A 278 -22.95 -4.50 -3.43
CA ILE A 278 -22.23 -3.51 -4.25
C ILE A 278 -21.56 -2.49 -3.32
N GLY A 279 -20.24 -2.38 -3.43
CA GLY A 279 -19.43 -1.51 -2.59
C GLY A 279 -18.43 -0.68 -3.37
N ALA A 280 -17.73 0.20 -2.67
CA ALA A 280 -16.78 1.13 -3.26
C ALA A 280 -15.37 0.86 -2.74
N MET A 281 -14.39 1.00 -3.63
CA MET A 281 -13.01 1.18 -3.20
C MET A 281 -12.86 2.63 -2.74
N VAL A 282 -12.46 2.83 -1.49
CA VAL A 282 -12.21 4.14 -0.89
C VAL A 282 -10.72 4.40 -0.95
N GLU A 283 -10.29 5.09 -2.01
CA GLU A 283 -8.87 5.25 -2.34
C GLU A 283 -8.50 6.67 -2.79
N LEU A 284 -9.44 7.61 -2.69
CA LEU A 284 -9.19 9.03 -2.92
C LEU A 284 -9.56 9.83 -1.66
N PRO A 285 -8.80 10.89 -1.31
CA PRO A 285 -9.09 11.73 -0.15
C PRO A 285 -10.52 12.27 -0.17
N ARG A 286 -11.02 12.66 -1.35
CA ARG A 286 -12.40 13.14 -1.51
C ARG A 286 -13.44 12.08 -1.12
N ALA A 287 -13.19 10.81 -1.43
CA ALA A 287 -14.07 9.71 -1.06
C ALA A 287 -14.11 9.51 0.46
N CYS A 288 -12.96 9.61 1.13
CA CYS A 288 -12.86 9.57 2.59
C CYS A 288 -13.66 10.72 3.23
N LEU A 289 -13.46 11.94 2.72
CA LEU A 289 -14.19 13.12 3.16
C LEU A 289 -15.71 13.01 2.91
N GLN A 290 -16.15 12.31 1.86
CA GLN A 290 -17.57 12.12 1.55
C GLN A 290 -18.13 10.75 1.95
N ALA A 291 -17.42 10.01 2.82
CA ALA A 291 -17.78 8.64 3.17
C ALA A 291 -19.21 8.48 3.71
N GLU A 292 -19.75 9.46 4.45
CA GLU A 292 -21.13 9.44 4.95
C GLU A 292 -22.14 9.37 3.79
N LYS A 293 -21.98 10.20 2.77
CA LYS A 293 -22.86 10.22 1.58
C LYS A 293 -22.67 8.95 0.75
N LEU A 294 -21.44 8.48 0.62
CA LEU A 294 -21.13 7.29 -0.16
C LEU A 294 -21.73 6.02 0.50
N ALA A 295 -21.65 5.90 1.83
CA ALA A 295 -22.17 4.77 2.60
C ALA A 295 -23.71 4.64 2.60
N GLN A 296 -24.43 5.71 2.26
CA GLN A 296 -25.88 5.62 2.01
C GLN A 296 -26.21 4.72 0.80
N SER A 297 -25.28 4.64 -0.16
CA SER A 297 -25.46 3.86 -1.39
C SER A 297 -24.62 2.58 -1.40
N ALA A 298 -23.37 2.64 -0.93
CA ALA A 298 -22.46 1.51 -0.87
C ALA A 298 -22.77 0.59 0.31
N GLU A 299 -22.61 -0.71 0.13
CA GLU A 299 -22.87 -1.72 1.16
C GLU A 299 -21.62 -2.12 1.95
N PHE A 300 -20.44 -1.89 1.37
CA PHE A 300 -19.15 -2.08 2.02
C PHE A 300 -18.11 -1.10 1.47
N PHE A 301 -17.03 -0.90 2.24
CA PHE A 301 -15.83 -0.21 1.78
C PHE A 301 -14.62 -1.14 1.77
N SER A 302 -13.78 -0.96 0.76
CA SER A 302 -12.42 -1.49 0.76
C SER A 302 -11.44 -0.34 0.57
N PHE A 303 -10.53 -0.14 1.52
CA PHE A 303 -9.55 0.92 1.43
C PHE A 303 -8.44 0.50 0.46
N GLY A 304 -8.35 1.20 -0.67
CA GLY A 304 -7.25 1.12 -1.63
C GLY A 304 -6.09 1.98 -1.12
N SER A 305 -5.43 1.50 -0.06
CA SER A 305 -4.44 2.29 0.69
C SER A 305 -3.23 2.72 -0.14
N ASN A 306 -2.91 2.01 -1.23
CA ASN A 306 -1.84 2.40 -2.15
C ASN A 306 -2.17 3.72 -2.86
N ASP A 307 -3.28 3.78 -3.60
CA ASP A 307 -3.73 4.98 -4.31
C ASP A 307 -4.12 6.11 -3.35
N LEU A 308 -4.64 5.76 -2.17
CA LEU A 308 -4.91 6.74 -1.12
C LEU A 308 -3.62 7.40 -0.61
N THR A 309 -2.56 6.61 -0.39
CA THR A 309 -1.25 7.14 0.00
C THR A 309 -0.67 8.03 -1.09
N GLN A 310 -0.73 7.58 -2.35
CA GLN A 310 -0.26 8.36 -3.50
C GLN A 310 -0.94 9.74 -3.57
N SER A 311 -2.27 9.76 -3.48
CA SER A 311 -3.03 11.00 -3.60
C SER A 311 -2.99 11.88 -2.35
N THR A 312 -2.79 11.31 -1.16
CA THR A 312 -2.65 12.07 0.10
C THR A 312 -1.31 12.78 0.17
N TYR A 313 -0.22 12.09 -0.16
CA TYR A 313 1.12 12.68 -0.16
C TYR A 313 1.44 13.46 -1.45
N GLY A 314 0.70 13.23 -2.53
CA GLY A 314 1.08 13.75 -3.86
C GLY A 314 2.27 13.01 -4.47
N LEU A 315 2.35 11.69 -4.25
CA LEU A 315 3.44 10.82 -4.68
C LEU A 315 3.02 9.90 -5.82
N SER A 316 3.84 9.84 -6.85
CA SER A 316 3.82 8.71 -7.79
C SER A 316 4.61 7.57 -7.18
N ARG A 317 3.97 6.40 -7.02
CA ARG A 317 4.63 5.23 -6.44
C ARG A 317 5.84 4.79 -7.27
N ASP A 318 5.72 4.85 -8.59
CA ASP A 318 6.77 4.43 -9.52
C ASP A 318 8.00 5.36 -9.45
N ASP A 319 7.78 6.64 -9.16
CA ASP A 319 8.84 7.65 -9.11
C ASP A 319 9.41 7.89 -7.70
N ALA A 320 8.65 7.57 -6.64
CA ALA A 320 9.01 7.87 -5.25
C ALA A 320 10.32 7.19 -4.79
N SER A 321 10.65 6.04 -5.40
CA SER A 321 11.90 5.32 -5.13
C SER A 321 13.17 6.16 -5.36
N THR A 322 13.09 7.23 -6.15
CA THR A 322 14.21 8.11 -6.46
C THR A 322 14.63 9.03 -5.31
N PHE A 323 13.75 9.29 -4.33
CA PHE A 323 14.04 10.23 -3.23
C PHE A 323 13.58 9.79 -1.83
N LEU A 324 12.68 8.80 -1.71
CA LEU A 324 12.31 8.23 -0.40
C LEU A 324 13.51 7.78 0.46
N PRO A 325 14.62 7.23 -0.10
CA PRO A 325 15.81 6.91 0.69
C PRO A 325 16.38 8.13 1.43
N ASP A 326 16.43 9.28 0.75
CA ASP A 326 16.95 10.53 1.32
C ASP A 326 16.02 11.09 2.38
N TYR A 327 14.70 10.94 2.21
CA TYR A 327 13.70 11.32 3.22
C TYR A 327 13.88 10.50 4.49
N LYS A 328 14.13 9.20 4.36
CA LYS A 328 14.41 8.32 5.49
C LYS A 328 15.73 8.65 6.16
N ALA A 329 16.80 8.88 5.38
CA ALA A 329 18.10 9.25 5.91
C ALA A 329 18.09 10.59 6.68
N LYS A 330 17.24 11.53 6.26
CA LYS A 330 17.04 12.83 6.93
C LYS A 330 16.04 12.78 8.09
N GLY A 331 15.42 11.62 8.36
CA GLY A 331 14.39 11.47 9.39
C GLY A 331 13.12 12.28 9.11
N ILE A 332 12.82 12.57 7.83
CA ILE A 332 11.55 13.19 7.41
C ILE A 332 10.43 12.14 7.45
N LEU A 333 10.74 10.91 7.04
CA LEU A 333 9.86 9.75 7.14
C LEU A 333 10.60 8.63 7.86
N GLU A 334 9.98 8.01 8.85
CA GLU A 334 10.59 6.87 9.56
C GLU A 334 10.62 5.62 8.68
N GLN A 335 9.56 5.41 7.90
CA GLN A 335 9.35 4.26 7.03
C GLN A 335 8.83 4.69 5.66
N ASP A 336 8.96 3.79 4.70
CA ASP A 336 8.32 3.96 3.39
C ASP A 336 6.78 3.88 3.56
N PRO A 337 6.03 4.95 3.21
CA PRO A 337 4.59 5.00 3.43
C PRO A 337 3.81 4.05 2.51
N PHE A 338 4.45 3.43 1.51
CA PHE A 338 3.85 2.39 0.67
C PHE A 338 4.02 0.97 1.25
N VAL A 339 4.85 0.82 2.29
CA VAL A 339 5.10 -0.46 2.97
C VAL A 339 4.34 -0.51 4.30
N THR A 340 4.48 0.52 5.11
CA THR A 340 3.79 0.68 6.39
C THR A 340 2.89 1.91 6.30
N LEU A 341 1.62 1.72 6.65
CA LEU A 341 0.61 2.76 6.57
C LEU A 341 1.00 3.95 7.44
N ASP A 342 1.06 5.13 6.84
CA ASP A 342 1.12 6.40 7.56
C ASP A 342 -0.16 6.57 8.38
N THR A 343 -0.06 6.45 9.71
CA THR A 343 -1.22 6.53 10.60
C THR A 343 -1.68 7.95 10.88
N GLU A 344 -0.83 8.95 10.67
CA GLU A 344 -1.10 10.35 11.02
C GLU A 344 -1.68 11.16 9.86
N GLY A 345 -1.37 10.80 8.60
CA GLY A 345 -2.01 11.40 7.42
C GLY A 345 -3.04 10.47 6.80
N VAL A 346 -2.57 9.40 6.16
CA VAL A 346 -3.44 8.45 5.45
C VAL A 346 -4.40 7.74 6.42
N GLY A 347 -3.91 7.38 7.61
CA GLY A 347 -4.69 6.76 8.67
C GLY A 347 -5.83 7.65 9.17
N GLU A 348 -5.63 8.96 9.29
CA GLU A 348 -6.70 9.89 9.66
C GLU A 348 -7.83 9.92 8.63
N LEU A 349 -7.50 9.88 7.33
CA LEU A 349 -8.51 9.79 6.27
C LEU A 349 -9.30 8.48 6.35
N ILE A 350 -8.62 7.36 6.61
CA ILE A 350 -9.28 6.06 6.78
C ILE A 350 -10.19 6.08 8.02
N LEU A 351 -9.70 6.57 9.16
CA LEU A 351 -10.48 6.68 10.40
C LEU A 351 -11.74 7.53 10.18
N LEU A 352 -11.59 8.71 9.56
CA LEU A 352 -12.70 9.59 9.23
C LEU A 352 -13.74 8.88 8.34
N ALA A 353 -13.28 8.12 7.35
CA ALA A 353 -14.14 7.36 6.46
C ALA A 353 -14.89 6.22 7.19
N VAL A 354 -14.22 5.54 8.13
CA VAL A 354 -14.82 4.50 8.97
C VAL A 354 -15.92 5.09 9.84
N GLU A 355 -15.64 6.19 10.56
CA GLU A 355 -16.61 6.86 11.42
C GLU A 355 -17.83 7.35 10.64
N ARG A 356 -17.60 8.09 9.55
CA ARG A 356 -18.66 8.64 8.70
C ARG A 356 -19.47 7.55 8.01
N GLY A 357 -18.81 6.51 7.52
CA GLY A 357 -19.48 5.39 6.86
C GLY A 357 -20.37 4.60 7.82
N ARG A 358 -19.86 4.26 9.02
CA ARG A 358 -20.64 3.55 10.04
C ARG A 358 -21.75 4.40 10.66
N LYS A 359 -21.57 5.72 10.73
CA LYS A 359 -22.64 6.66 11.11
C LYS A 359 -23.81 6.62 10.12
N ALA A 360 -23.52 6.58 8.82
CA ALA A 360 -24.55 6.48 7.79
C ALA A 360 -25.17 5.07 7.71
N ARG A 361 -24.37 4.02 7.89
CA ARG A 361 -24.79 2.62 7.79
C ARG A 361 -24.17 1.79 8.90
N SER A 362 -24.94 1.57 9.97
CA SER A 362 -24.52 0.74 11.09
C SER A 362 -24.21 -0.69 10.61
N GLY A 363 -23.07 -1.24 11.04
CA GLY A 363 -22.64 -2.58 10.65
C GLY A 363 -22.13 -2.69 9.20
N MET A 364 -21.85 -1.58 8.53
CA MET A 364 -21.22 -1.59 7.20
C MET A 364 -19.85 -2.29 7.27
N LYS A 365 -19.67 -3.30 6.42
CA LYS A 365 -18.42 -4.04 6.28
C LYS A 365 -17.34 -3.13 5.71
N MET A 366 -16.18 -3.09 6.33
CA MET A 366 -15.03 -2.28 5.93
C MET A 366 -13.76 -3.09 6.03
N GLY A 367 -12.93 -3.05 4.99
CA GLY A 367 -11.61 -3.67 5.03
C GLY A 367 -10.59 -2.87 4.27
N ILE A 368 -9.35 -3.33 4.32
CA ILE A 368 -8.23 -2.73 3.61
C ILE A 368 -7.62 -3.77 2.66
N CYS A 369 -7.23 -3.33 1.47
CA CYS A 369 -6.52 -4.15 0.51
C CYS A 369 -5.22 -3.46 0.08
N GLY A 370 -4.27 -4.26 -0.39
CA GLY A 370 -2.97 -3.78 -0.86
C GLY A 370 -1.82 -4.34 -0.04
N GLU A 371 -0.70 -3.61 -0.02
CA GLU A 371 0.51 -4.07 0.65
C GLU A 371 0.41 -3.93 2.17
N HIS A 372 -0.21 -2.84 2.62
CA HIS A 372 -0.49 -2.55 4.04
C HIS A 372 -1.34 -3.63 4.71
N GLY A 373 -2.22 -4.30 3.97
CA GLY A 373 -3.04 -5.40 4.51
C GLY A 373 -2.22 -6.63 4.97
N GLY A 374 -0.92 -6.66 4.67
CA GLY A 374 0.01 -7.70 5.13
C GLY A 374 1.20 -7.17 5.94
N ASP A 375 1.16 -5.91 6.37
CA ASP A 375 2.17 -5.28 7.22
C ASP A 375 1.69 -5.26 8.70
N PRO A 376 2.46 -5.80 9.66
CA PRO A 376 2.01 -5.89 11.06
C PRO A 376 1.63 -4.56 11.72
N GLY A 377 2.36 -3.48 11.44
CA GLY A 377 2.05 -2.16 12.01
C GLY A 377 0.74 -1.60 11.47
N SER A 378 0.53 -1.74 10.16
CA SER A 378 -0.70 -1.37 9.48
C SER A 378 -1.91 -2.20 9.95
N ILE A 379 -1.72 -3.52 10.17
CA ILE A 379 -2.77 -4.42 10.69
C ILE A 379 -3.15 -4.04 12.12
N ASP A 380 -2.18 -3.69 12.97
CA ASP A 380 -2.44 -3.20 14.32
C ASP A 380 -3.33 -1.94 14.29
N PHE A 381 -2.99 -0.97 13.44
CA PHE A 381 -3.83 0.21 13.23
C PHE A 381 -5.24 -0.16 12.77
N CYS A 382 -5.37 -1.03 11.76
CA CYS A 382 -6.67 -1.48 11.24
C CYS A 382 -7.53 -2.15 12.32
N ASN A 383 -6.91 -2.93 13.21
CA ASN A 383 -7.59 -3.54 14.35
C ASN A 383 -8.11 -2.48 15.33
N ARG A 384 -7.28 -1.49 15.68
CA ARG A 384 -7.65 -0.42 16.64
C ARG A 384 -8.81 0.44 16.16
N ILE A 385 -8.83 0.79 14.88
CA ILE A 385 -9.93 1.56 14.29
C ILE A 385 -11.15 0.68 13.94
N GLY A 386 -11.03 -0.63 14.19
CA GLY A 386 -12.12 -1.58 14.12
C GLY A 386 -12.55 -1.94 12.70
N LEU A 387 -11.63 -2.08 11.74
CA LEU A 387 -11.95 -2.69 10.44
C LEU A 387 -12.47 -4.12 10.64
N ASP A 388 -13.22 -4.64 9.66
CA ASP A 388 -13.76 -6.01 9.69
C ASP A 388 -12.77 -7.03 9.11
N TYR A 389 -11.93 -6.61 8.14
CA TYR A 389 -10.95 -7.49 7.51
C TYR A 389 -9.73 -6.76 6.94
N VAL A 390 -8.64 -7.51 6.77
CA VAL A 390 -7.47 -7.14 5.98
C VAL A 390 -7.31 -8.09 4.81
N SER A 391 -6.84 -7.60 3.66
CA SER A 391 -6.63 -8.41 2.46
C SER A 391 -5.23 -8.19 1.88
N CYS A 392 -4.44 -9.28 1.84
CA CYS A 392 -3.05 -9.25 1.42
C CYS A 392 -2.74 -10.33 0.38
N SER A 393 -1.52 -10.34 -0.18
CA SER A 393 -1.12 -11.45 -1.07
C SER A 393 -1.17 -12.81 -0.35
N PRO A 394 -1.43 -13.93 -1.03
CA PRO A 394 -1.57 -15.26 -0.40
C PRO A 394 -0.41 -15.63 0.53
N TRP A 395 0.82 -15.29 0.13
CA TRP A 395 2.04 -15.56 0.90
C TRP A 395 2.15 -14.78 2.20
N ARG A 396 1.48 -13.64 2.31
CA ARG A 396 1.44 -12.80 3.52
C ARG A 396 0.29 -13.19 4.46
N ALA A 397 -0.63 -14.07 4.06
CA ALA A 397 -1.77 -14.46 4.88
C ALA A 397 -1.38 -15.02 6.26
N PRO A 398 -0.37 -15.90 6.42
CA PRO A 398 0.04 -16.37 7.74
C PRO A 398 0.58 -15.26 8.64
N LEU A 399 1.35 -14.33 8.07
CA LEU A 399 1.86 -13.17 8.78
C LEU A 399 0.72 -12.25 9.22
N ALA A 400 -0.23 -11.99 8.32
CA ALA A 400 -1.38 -11.15 8.62
C ALA A 400 -2.27 -11.75 9.72
N ARG A 401 -2.49 -13.07 9.71
CA ARG A 401 -3.22 -13.79 10.76
C ARG A 401 -2.54 -13.66 12.12
N LEU A 402 -1.21 -13.88 12.17
CA LEU A 402 -0.45 -13.72 13.40
C LEU A 402 -0.45 -12.28 13.90
N ALA A 403 -0.26 -11.31 13.02
CA ALA A 403 -0.27 -9.89 13.37
C ALA A 403 -1.65 -9.44 13.89
N ALA A 404 -2.74 -9.90 13.26
CA ALA A 404 -4.10 -9.63 13.71
C ALA A 404 -4.38 -10.20 15.11
N ALA A 405 -3.92 -11.42 15.38
CA ALA A 405 -4.04 -12.04 16.70
C ALA A 405 -3.25 -11.26 17.76
N GLN A 406 -2.02 -10.87 17.44
CA GLN A 406 -1.19 -10.06 18.35
C GLN A 406 -1.81 -8.67 18.62
N ALA A 407 -2.39 -8.04 17.60
CA ALA A 407 -3.08 -6.77 17.74
C ALA A 407 -4.32 -6.89 18.64
N ALA A 408 -5.12 -7.95 18.47
CA ALA A 408 -6.28 -8.24 19.32
C ALA A 408 -5.86 -8.49 20.79
N LEU A 409 -4.85 -9.33 21.02
CA LEU A 409 -4.34 -9.60 22.37
C LEU A 409 -3.78 -8.35 23.07
N ARG A 410 -3.08 -7.47 22.33
CA ARG A 410 -2.60 -6.20 22.89
C ARG A 410 -3.75 -5.28 23.28
N ALA A 411 -4.82 -5.25 22.50
CA ALA A 411 -6.01 -4.47 22.84
C ALA A 411 -6.68 -4.99 24.13
N ASP A 412 -6.81 -6.31 24.27
CA ASP A 412 -7.39 -6.94 25.48
C ASP A 412 -6.53 -6.70 26.74
N HIS A 413 -5.21 -6.78 26.62
CA HIS A 413 -4.29 -6.53 27.75
C HIS A 413 -4.17 -5.04 28.12
N GLY A 414 -4.32 -4.13 27.15
CA GLY A 414 -4.32 -2.68 27.39
C GLY A 414 -5.52 -2.19 28.21
N ASP A 415 -6.67 -2.86 28.10
CA ASP A 415 -7.86 -2.56 28.90
C ASP A 415 -7.75 -3.13 30.33
N GLY A 416 -7.07 -4.27 30.50
CA GLY A 416 -6.82 -4.89 31.81
C GLY A 416 -5.85 -4.11 32.71
N ASP A 417 -4.81 -3.49 32.14
CA ASP A 417 -3.85 -2.67 32.89
C ASP A 417 -4.36 -1.24 33.14
N ARG A 418 -5.19 -0.68 32.25
CA ARG A 418 -5.91 0.58 32.52
C ARG A 418 -6.98 0.42 33.60
N ALA A 419 -7.71 -0.70 33.62
CA ALA A 419 -8.69 -1.00 34.66
C ALA A 419 -8.05 -1.27 36.04
N LYS A 420 -6.79 -1.72 36.09
CA LYS A 420 -6.04 -1.88 37.34
C LYS A 420 -5.35 -0.60 37.83
N ARG A 421 -5.00 0.32 36.92
CA ARG A 421 -4.42 1.63 37.30
C ARG A 421 -5.46 2.67 37.67
N ASN A 422 -6.65 2.63 37.08
CA ASN A 422 -7.74 3.56 37.41
C ASN A 422 -8.89 2.82 38.08
N GLY A 423 -8.86 2.78 39.42
CA GLY A 423 -9.96 2.34 40.28
C GLY A 423 -11.20 3.24 40.26
N THR A 424 -11.58 3.77 39.10
CA THR A 424 -12.78 4.58 38.92
C THR A 424 -13.30 4.41 37.50
N ARG A 425 -14.51 3.86 37.37
CA ARG A 425 -15.24 3.75 36.10
C ARG A 425 -15.34 5.13 35.45
N HIS A 426 -14.64 5.34 34.35
CA HIS A 426 -14.93 6.44 33.41
C HIS A 426 -15.32 5.86 32.06
N ARG A 427 -16.61 6.05 31.77
CA ARG A 427 -17.28 5.74 30.52
C ARG A 427 -16.70 6.66 29.44
N CYS A 428 -16.00 6.09 28.47
CA CYS A 428 -15.32 6.80 27.40
C CYS A 428 -16.31 7.73 26.65
N GLN A 429 -16.20 9.04 26.86
CA GLN A 429 -16.91 10.07 26.10
C GLN A 429 -16.00 10.58 24.97
N SER A 430 -15.89 9.80 23.88
CA SER A 430 -15.42 10.32 22.59
C SER A 430 -16.63 10.57 21.70
N LYS A 431 -17.46 11.57 22.07
CA LYS A 431 -18.66 11.93 21.30
C LYS A 431 -18.96 13.43 21.21
N ARG A 432 -18.04 14.33 21.56
CA ARG A 432 -18.29 15.78 21.52
C ARG A 432 -17.06 16.58 21.09
N VAL A 433 -16.71 16.48 19.82
CA VAL A 433 -15.97 17.55 19.12
C VAL A 433 -16.55 17.65 17.71
N PHE A 434 -17.77 18.16 17.55
CA PHE A 434 -18.24 18.73 16.27
C PHE A 434 -19.54 19.58 16.35
N GLU A 435 -20.17 19.77 17.52
CA GLU A 435 -21.46 20.50 17.62
C GLU A 435 -21.38 21.93 18.18
N ALA A 436 -20.21 22.57 18.28
CA ALA A 436 -20.08 23.93 18.81
C ALA A 436 -19.47 24.91 17.80
N ALA A 437 -20.17 25.17 16.68
CA ALA A 437 -19.81 26.25 15.75
C ALA A 437 -21.01 26.90 15.02
N ILE A 438 -22.25 26.70 15.45
CA ILE A 438 -23.41 27.42 14.88
C ILE A 438 -24.30 27.89 16.03
N GLY A 439 -23.98 29.06 16.57
CA GLY A 439 -24.87 29.78 17.47
C GLY A 439 -25.89 30.58 16.66
N SER A 440 -27.12 30.09 16.61
CA SER A 440 -28.31 30.90 16.38
C SER A 440 -28.75 31.51 17.71
N GLN A 441 -28.79 32.84 17.81
CA GLN A 441 -29.46 33.57 18.88
C GLN A 441 -30.98 33.36 18.82
N GLY A 442 -31.65 33.36 19.98
CA GLY A 442 -33.09 33.54 20.06
C GLY A 442 -33.74 32.94 21.31
N ASP A 443 -33.72 33.72 22.40
CA ASP A 443 -34.71 33.88 23.49
C ASP A 443 -35.48 32.70 24.11
N GLY A 444 -35.51 32.71 25.45
CA GLY A 444 -36.57 32.03 26.22
C GLY A 444 -36.18 31.63 27.64
N ALA A 445 -36.14 32.59 28.56
CA ALA A 445 -36.07 32.34 29.99
C ALA A 445 -37.33 31.59 30.50
N GLN A 446 -37.18 30.63 31.42
CA GLN A 446 -37.85 30.58 32.74
C GLN A 446 -37.75 29.20 33.44
N ARG A 447 -37.47 29.26 34.76
CA ARG A 447 -37.97 28.40 35.87
C ARG A 447 -37.49 26.92 35.89
N ILE A 448 -37.04 26.31 36.99
CA ILE A 448 -37.54 26.27 38.38
C ILE A 448 -36.39 25.93 39.36
N GLN A 449 -36.40 26.57 40.55
CA GLN A 449 -35.62 26.22 41.75
C GLN A 449 -36.30 25.16 42.62
N LYS A 450 -35.48 24.38 43.35
CA LYS A 450 -35.59 23.88 44.76
C LYS A 450 -34.76 22.59 44.83
N GLY A 451 -33.81 22.36 45.75
CA GLY A 451 -33.42 22.99 46.99
C GLY A 451 -33.13 21.87 47.99
N ASP A 452 -31.95 21.83 48.61
CA ASP A 452 -31.82 21.51 50.03
C ASP A 452 -30.47 21.96 50.60
N GLN A 453 -30.50 22.41 51.85
CA GLN A 453 -29.43 23.09 52.59
C GLN A 453 -28.77 22.14 53.61
N GLY A 454 -27.48 22.33 53.89
CA GLY A 454 -26.78 21.73 55.04
C GLY A 454 -25.30 22.12 55.09
N ARG A 455 -24.89 22.81 56.16
CA ARG A 455 -23.64 23.61 56.33
C ARG A 455 -22.37 22.80 56.77
N PRO A 456 -21.17 23.44 56.85
CA PRO A 456 -19.80 22.89 56.63
C PRO A 456 -18.98 22.85 57.96
N PRO A 457 -17.63 23.03 58.02
CA PRO A 457 -16.49 22.69 57.15
C PRO A 457 -15.45 21.79 57.86
N GLY A 458 -14.65 21.03 57.11
CA GLY A 458 -13.48 20.32 57.62
C GLY A 458 -12.48 20.09 56.48
N GLU A 459 -11.29 20.66 56.65
CA GLU A 459 -10.21 20.77 55.68
C GLU A 459 -9.80 19.43 55.06
N VAL A 460 -9.70 19.40 53.73
CA VAL A 460 -8.79 18.48 53.03
C VAL A 460 -7.97 19.31 52.05
N ILE A 461 -6.67 19.28 52.31
CA ILE A 461 -5.58 19.82 51.53
C ILE A 461 -5.65 19.22 50.12
N TYR A 462 -5.77 20.06 49.09
CA TYR A 462 -5.63 19.66 47.69
C TYR A 462 -4.31 20.18 47.14
N ASP A 463 -3.51 19.22 46.68
CA ASP A 463 -2.29 19.36 45.90
C ASP A 463 -2.65 19.83 44.46
N PRO A 464 -2.07 20.93 43.93
CA PRO A 464 -2.45 21.50 42.66
C PRO A 464 -1.64 20.89 41.50
N MET A 465 -2.02 19.70 41.05
CA MET A 465 -1.82 19.30 39.66
C MET A 465 -3.10 18.63 39.18
N ASP A 466 -3.47 18.92 37.93
CA ASP A 466 -4.66 18.46 37.21
C ASP A 466 -5.97 19.20 37.49
N CYS A 467 -6.11 20.40 36.90
CA CYS A 467 -7.25 20.75 36.04
C CYS A 467 -7.18 22.21 35.58
N GLN A 468 -6.66 22.48 34.39
CA GLN A 468 -7.17 23.57 33.54
C GLN A 468 -7.14 23.14 32.07
N PHE A 469 -8.28 22.64 31.61
CA PHE A 469 -8.63 22.40 30.21
C PHE A 469 -9.49 23.57 29.71
N TYR A 470 -9.19 24.07 28.51
CA TYR A 470 -10.00 24.86 27.54
C TYR A 470 -10.51 26.28 27.87
N THR A 471 -10.04 27.25 27.09
CA THR A 471 -10.75 27.95 25.97
C THR A 471 -9.76 28.99 25.39
N TRP A 472 -9.51 29.11 24.08
CA TRP A 472 -10.30 29.89 23.10
C TRP A 472 -9.96 29.48 21.65
N GLN A 473 -10.98 29.56 20.78
CA GLN A 473 -11.01 29.12 19.37
C GLN A 473 -10.52 30.16 18.35
N LEU A 474 -10.17 29.63 17.17
CA LEU A 474 -9.85 30.23 15.86
C LEU A 474 -10.89 31.21 15.28
N ALA A 475 -10.41 32.16 14.47
CA ALA A 475 -11.10 32.61 13.27
C ALA A 475 -10.11 32.76 12.09
N ILE A 476 -10.34 31.99 11.02
CA ILE A 476 -9.70 32.13 9.69
C ILE A 476 -10.60 33.02 8.84
N ALA A 477 -10.03 34.00 8.14
CA ALA A 477 -10.63 34.59 6.94
C ALA A 477 -9.59 34.61 5.80
N GLN A 478 -9.95 33.95 4.70
CA GLN A 478 -9.18 33.87 3.45
C GLN A 478 -9.21 35.19 2.67
N ASN A 479 -8.12 35.45 1.94
CA ASN A 479 -8.00 36.28 0.74
C ASN A 479 -8.46 37.74 0.79
N LEU A 480 -7.52 38.64 1.06
CA LEU A 480 -7.37 39.86 0.25
C LEU A 480 -5.88 40.07 -0.04
N GLY A 481 -5.59 40.38 -1.30
CA GLY A 481 -4.23 40.54 -1.80
C GLY A 481 -3.42 41.57 -1.00
N GLY A 482 -2.15 41.23 -0.77
CA GLY A 482 -1.08 42.11 -0.31
C GLY A 482 -1.44 43.07 0.82
N ARG A 483 -1.06 42.73 2.07
CA ARG A 483 -0.38 43.61 3.05
C ARG A 483 -0.39 43.00 4.47
N ARG A 484 0.78 43.09 5.10
CA ARG A 484 1.08 43.25 6.54
C ARG A 484 0.66 42.14 7.53
N LEU A 485 1.67 41.41 8.02
CA LEU A 485 1.68 40.81 9.35
C LEU A 485 1.86 41.92 10.41
N GLN A 486 0.92 42.02 11.35
CA GLN A 486 1.12 42.73 12.62
C GLN A 486 1.54 41.71 13.67
N LEU A 487 2.75 41.86 14.21
CA LEU A 487 3.18 41.20 15.44
C LEU A 487 2.62 41.98 16.63
N LEU A 488 1.80 41.31 17.45
CA LEU A 488 1.30 41.84 18.71
C LEU A 488 2.36 41.70 19.81
N LYS A 489 2.55 42.82 20.51
CA LYS A 489 3.52 43.11 21.56
C LYS A 489 3.13 42.38 22.85
N LEU A 490 3.98 41.48 23.35
CA LEU A 490 3.89 41.00 24.74
C LEU A 490 4.60 42.02 25.63
N CYS A 491 3.88 42.58 26.61
CA CYS A 491 4.46 43.41 27.66
C CYS A 491 4.88 42.52 28.85
N PRO A 492 5.91 42.92 29.61
CA PRO A 492 6.66 42.06 30.53
C PRO A 492 6.14 42.17 31.97
N SER A 493 5.99 41.04 32.65
CA SER A 493 6.00 40.99 34.12
C SER A 493 6.16 39.55 34.60
N ALA A 494 7.41 39.13 34.78
CA ALA A 494 7.89 38.22 35.82
C ALA A 494 9.32 37.83 35.47
N GLU A 495 10.25 38.24 36.32
CA GLU A 495 11.63 37.77 36.32
C GLU A 495 11.64 36.27 36.66
N GLU A 496 11.82 35.42 35.66
CA GLU A 496 12.31 34.05 35.88
C GLU A 496 13.45 33.80 34.90
N SER A 497 14.63 33.58 35.49
CA SER A 497 15.86 33.20 34.79
C SER A 497 15.64 31.90 34.02
N VAL A 498 15.79 31.95 32.69
CA VAL A 498 15.83 30.76 31.85
C VAL A 498 17.12 30.00 32.14
N ASP A 499 16.99 28.77 32.63
CA ASP A 499 18.10 27.85 32.85
C ASP A 499 18.72 27.44 31.51
N LEU A 500 19.91 27.98 31.22
CA LEU A 500 20.64 27.77 29.98
C LEU A 500 21.16 26.33 29.79
N ASN A 501 21.07 25.46 30.81
CA ASN A 501 21.37 24.03 30.66
C ASN A 501 20.24 23.24 29.98
N TYR A 502 19.04 23.82 29.84
CA TYR A 502 17.94 23.18 29.09
C TYR A 502 18.10 23.33 27.57
N LEU A 503 18.94 24.27 27.10
CA LEU A 503 19.21 24.49 25.67
C LEU A 503 20.45 23.74 25.15
N SER A 504 21.28 23.16 26.02
CA SER A 504 22.40 22.29 25.61
C SER A 504 21.99 20.85 25.26
N GLY A 505 20.71 20.49 25.39
CA GLY A 505 20.14 19.21 24.94
C GLY A 505 19.68 19.18 23.48
N LEU A 506 19.70 20.34 22.79
CA LEU A 506 19.29 20.49 21.37
C LEU A 506 20.49 20.55 20.41
N SER A 507 21.60 19.90 20.77
CA SER A 507 22.75 19.76 19.87
C SER A 507 22.44 18.74 18.77
N GLY A 508 21.98 19.24 17.63
CA GLY A 508 21.87 18.47 16.40
C GLY A 508 21.13 19.16 15.25
N ARG A 509 20.43 20.28 15.48
CA ARG A 509 19.57 20.90 14.46
C ARG A 509 19.68 22.43 14.30
N ILE A 510 20.83 23.03 14.61
CA ILE A 510 21.11 24.42 14.25
C ILE A 510 22.57 24.50 13.79
N SER A 511 22.82 25.03 12.59
CA SER A 511 24.18 25.27 12.10
C SER A 511 24.82 26.43 12.87
N GLU A 512 26.12 26.36 13.15
CA GLU A 512 26.88 27.44 13.83
C GLU A 512 26.65 28.82 13.18
N ALA A 513 26.48 28.87 11.85
CA ALA A 513 26.17 30.10 11.11
C ALA A 513 24.82 30.74 11.49
N ALA A 514 23.82 29.95 11.89
CA ALA A 514 22.53 30.47 12.35
C ALA A 514 22.60 30.96 13.81
N LEU A 515 23.48 30.37 14.63
CA LEU A 515 23.73 30.81 16.00
C LEU A 515 24.50 32.14 16.03
N ASP A 516 25.54 32.29 15.20
CA ASP A 516 26.30 33.54 15.08
C ASP A 516 25.45 34.71 14.56
N THR A 517 24.48 34.43 13.69
CA THR A 517 23.55 35.45 13.16
C THR A 517 22.53 35.91 14.21
N LEU A 518 22.13 35.01 15.13
CA LEU A 518 21.22 35.33 16.23
C LEU A 518 21.93 36.03 17.39
N LEU A 519 23.20 35.68 17.67
CA LEU A 519 23.99 36.25 18.76
C LEU A 519 24.63 37.61 18.41
N SER A 520 24.89 37.89 17.13
CA SER A 520 25.37 39.21 16.65
C SER A 520 24.30 40.30 16.60
N TYR A 521 23.03 39.97 16.86
CA TYR A 521 21.91 40.92 16.78
C TYR A 521 21.45 41.46 18.14
N GLN A 522 22.10 41.07 19.24
CA GLN A 522 21.73 41.52 20.60
C GLN A 522 22.57 42.66 21.16
N ASP A 523 23.58 43.18 20.44
CA ASP A 523 24.56 44.09 21.04
C ASP A 523 24.71 45.45 20.36
N THR A 524 23.62 46.00 19.82
CA THR A 524 23.52 47.44 19.50
C THR A 524 22.08 47.94 19.59
N THR A 525 21.66 48.39 20.77
CA THR A 525 20.98 49.67 21.07
C THR A 525 20.27 49.59 22.42
N ASN A 526 21.05 49.70 23.50
CA ASN A 526 20.60 50.50 24.64
C ASN A 526 20.58 51.94 24.16
N ASP A 527 19.38 52.51 24.03
CA ASP A 527 19.04 53.91 24.34
C ASP A 527 17.69 54.22 23.69
N GLY A 528 16.68 54.42 24.53
CA GLY A 528 15.32 54.70 24.13
C GLY A 528 15.18 56.12 23.58
N SER A 529 15.41 56.30 22.29
CA SER A 529 14.87 57.40 21.48
C SER A 529 15.23 57.17 20.01
N ASP A 530 14.31 57.53 19.11
CA ASP A 530 14.43 57.55 17.65
C ASP A 530 14.12 56.25 16.88
N LEU A 531 12.85 56.16 16.48
CA LEU A 531 12.39 55.34 15.36
C LEU A 531 13.14 55.73 14.07
N VAL A 532 14.00 54.87 13.56
CA VAL A 532 14.62 55.03 12.24
C VAL A 532 13.53 54.89 11.15
N PRO A 533 13.37 55.87 10.23
CA PRO A 533 12.36 55.79 9.18
C PRO A 533 12.62 54.64 8.19
N LEU A 534 11.54 53.95 7.79
CA LEU A 534 11.45 52.90 6.76
C LEU A 534 12.01 53.27 5.36
N THR A 535 12.58 54.46 5.19
CA THR A 535 13.21 54.95 3.96
C THR A 535 14.66 54.50 3.80
N TRP A 536 15.36 54.11 4.87
CA TRP A 536 16.73 53.59 4.78
C TRP A 536 16.76 52.11 4.32
N TRP A 537 15.82 51.29 4.79
CA TRP A 537 15.69 49.88 4.39
C TRP A 537 15.27 49.69 2.92
N ARG A 538 14.61 50.70 2.31
CA ARG A 538 14.27 50.70 0.88
C ARG A 538 15.43 51.02 -0.06
N LYS A 539 16.53 51.62 0.42
CA LYS A 539 17.63 52.08 -0.45
C LYS A 539 18.82 51.13 -0.52
N ASN A 540 19.02 50.24 0.45
CA ASN A 540 20.22 49.41 0.54
C ASN A 540 20.00 47.90 0.30
N ASN A 541 18.79 47.47 -0.08
CA ASN A 541 18.47 46.06 -0.39
C ASN A 541 18.03 45.82 -1.85
N THR A 542 18.59 46.60 -2.78
CA THR A 542 18.45 46.37 -4.23
C THR A 542 19.80 46.33 -4.93
N LEU A 543 20.50 45.19 -4.87
CA LEU A 543 21.55 44.75 -5.79
C LEU A 543 21.53 43.20 -5.74
N HIS A 544 21.26 42.39 -6.77
CA HIS A 544 21.30 42.58 -8.21
C HIS A 544 20.04 41.96 -8.88
N GLY A 545 19.11 42.82 -9.28
CA GLY A 545 18.16 42.51 -10.35
C GLY A 545 18.68 43.09 -11.66
N ASN A 546 18.94 42.24 -12.65
CA ASN A 546 19.14 42.69 -14.03
C ASN A 546 17.85 43.35 -14.53
N HIS A 547 17.87 44.68 -14.64
CA HIS A 547 16.86 45.45 -15.36
C HIS A 547 17.02 45.23 -16.86
N GLU A 548 16.19 44.37 -17.46
CA GLU A 548 15.67 44.60 -18.81
C GLU A 548 14.13 44.60 -18.71
N GLY A 549 13.52 45.73 -19.09
CA GLY A 549 12.09 45.97 -18.94
C GLY A 549 11.24 44.90 -19.63
N GLN A 550 10.47 44.14 -18.84
CA GLN A 550 9.45 43.24 -19.36
C GLN A 550 8.22 44.05 -19.76
N ARG A 551 8.12 44.36 -21.06
CA ARG A 551 6.84 44.70 -21.70
C ARG A 551 5.94 43.46 -21.68
N GLU A 552 4.64 43.66 -21.45
CA GLU A 552 3.64 42.61 -21.62
C GLU A 552 3.76 41.93 -22.99
N PRO A 553 3.56 40.59 -23.08
CA PRO A 553 3.78 39.86 -24.31
C PRO A 553 2.74 40.26 -25.37
N ARG A 554 3.19 40.98 -26.40
CA ARG A 554 2.41 41.32 -27.59
C ARG A 554 1.92 40.05 -28.31
N GLY A 555 0.66 40.07 -28.74
CA GLY A 555 0.06 39.02 -29.57
C GLY A 555 0.79 38.85 -30.90
N THR A 556 0.67 37.68 -31.52
CA THR A 556 1.35 37.33 -32.78
C THR A 556 1.01 38.26 -33.95
N SER A 557 -0.12 38.98 -33.89
CA SER A 557 -0.56 39.96 -34.88
C SER A 557 0.09 41.35 -34.74
N GLU A 558 0.85 41.61 -33.67
CA GLU A 558 1.42 42.94 -33.36
C GLU A 558 2.96 42.98 -33.44
N LEU A 559 3.59 41.89 -33.91
CA LEU A 559 5.04 41.76 -33.99
C LEU A 559 5.54 42.20 -35.37
N GLY A 560 6.47 43.15 -35.40
CA GLY A 560 7.11 43.56 -36.65
C GLY A 560 8.02 42.45 -37.23
N PRO A 561 8.37 42.50 -38.53
CA PRO A 561 9.13 41.44 -39.22
C PRO A 561 10.53 41.14 -38.63
N LYS A 562 11.10 42.08 -37.87
CA LYS A 562 12.38 41.89 -37.15
C LYS A 562 12.19 41.17 -35.82
N ASP A 563 11.09 41.43 -35.11
CA ASP A 563 10.81 40.79 -33.81
C ASP A 563 10.32 39.35 -33.99
N GLN A 564 9.60 39.08 -35.07
CA GLN A 564 9.20 37.73 -35.46
C GLN A 564 10.42 36.85 -35.77
N ARG A 565 11.39 37.37 -36.54
CA ARG A 565 12.67 36.69 -36.79
C ARG A 565 13.48 36.44 -35.52
N ARG A 566 13.56 37.42 -34.61
CA ARG A 566 14.22 37.24 -33.30
C ARG A 566 13.53 36.16 -32.44
N ARG A 567 12.21 36.04 -32.52
CA ARG A 567 11.44 35.04 -31.79
C ARG A 567 11.64 33.64 -32.38
N GLU A 568 11.65 33.51 -33.70
CA GLU A 568 11.96 32.27 -34.42
C GLU A 568 13.39 31.80 -34.14
N GLU A 569 14.36 32.72 -34.12
CA GLU A 569 15.75 32.41 -33.80
C GLU A 569 15.92 31.97 -32.33
N ARG A 570 15.21 32.61 -31.38
CA ARG A 570 15.16 32.17 -29.98
C ARG A 570 14.49 30.81 -29.82
N ALA A 571 13.42 30.53 -30.58
CA ALA A 571 12.75 29.24 -30.58
C ALA A 571 13.67 28.14 -31.14
N ARG A 572 14.39 28.42 -32.23
CA ARG A 572 15.37 27.51 -32.82
C ARG A 572 16.52 27.19 -31.85
N ARG A 573 17.07 28.21 -31.19
CA ARG A 573 18.11 28.02 -30.14
C ARG A 573 17.60 27.19 -28.95
N ARG A 574 16.36 27.38 -28.51
CA ARG A 574 15.75 26.55 -27.46
C ARG A 574 15.58 25.11 -27.90
N LEU A 575 15.23 24.88 -29.17
CA LEU A 575 15.10 23.54 -29.75
C LEU A 575 16.46 22.84 -29.88
N GLU A 576 17.49 23.57 -30.33
CA GLU A 576 18.88 23.09 -30.38
C GLU A 576 19.44 22.79 -28.98
N GLU A 577 19.15 23.64 -27.98
CA GLU A 577 19.57 23.42 -26.60
C GLU A 577 18.83 22.22 -25.96
N LYS A 578 17.55 22.04 -26.29
CA LYS A 578 16.77 20.88 -25.86
C LYS A 578 17.29 19.60 -26.50
N ALA A 579 17.55 19.60 -27.81
CA ALA A 579 18.17 18.48 -28.51
C ALA A 579 19.57 18.14 -27.96
N ARG A 580 20.34 19.15 -27.55
CA ARG A 580 21.66 18.95 -26.93
C ARG A 580 21.58 18.41 -25.49
N LYS A 581 20.53 18.77 -24.73
CA LYS A 581 20.22 18.19 -23.41
C LYS A 581 19.73 16.75 -23.57
N GLU A 582 18.85 16.47 -24.52
CA GLU A 582 18.39 15.12 -24.85
C GLU A 582 19.53 14.23 -25.35
N ALA A 583 20.43 14.74 -26.19
CA ALA A 583 21.64 14.02 -26.61
C ALA A 583 22.62 13.74 -25.45
N LYS A 584 22.69 14.63 -24.44
CA LYS A 584 23.46 14.39 -23.20
C LYS A 584 22.79 13.37 -22.27
N VAL A 585 21.46 13.32 -22.23
CA VAL A 585 20.69 12.30 -21.51
C VAL A 585 20.84 10.93 -22.20
N SER A 586 20.91 10.90 -23.53
CA SER A 586 21.17 9.67 -24.30
C SER A 586 22.62 9.18 -24.24
N ALA A 587 23.58 10.06 -23.93
CA ALA A 587 25.01 9.71 -23.81
C ALA A 587 25.51 9.51 -22.36
N GLY A 588 24.66 9.77 -21.36
CA GLY A 588 24.97 9.62 -19.94
C GLY A 588 24.14 8.51 -19.32
N TYR A 589 24.76 7.35 -19.10
CA TYR A 589 24.20 6.20 -18.41
C TYR A 589 23.29 6.59 -17.24
N PHE A 590 22.02 6.19 -17.34
CA PHE A 590 21.10 6.06 -16.20
C PHE A 590 21.80 5.24 -15.10
N LYS A 591 22.15 5.90 -13.99
CA LYS A 591 22.61 5.24 -12.76
C LYS A 591 21.42 5.16 -11.81
N PRO A 592 20.71 4.03 -11.71
CA PRO A 592 19.61 3.90 -10.76
C PRO A 592 20.15 4.01 -9.33
N SER A 593 19.51 4.82 -8.50
CA SER A 593 19.73 4.86 -7.05
C SER A 593 19.06 3.66 -6.38
N VAL A 594 19.75 2.52 -6.37
CA VAL A 594 19.45 1.36 -5.52
C VAL A 594 19.46 1.75 -4.05
N ASN A 595 18.30 1.52 -3.44
CA ASN A 595 18.06 1.58 -2.01
C ASN A 595 18.71 0.35 -1.36
N SER A 596 19.72 0.56 -0.51
CA SER A 596 20.32 -0.52 0.28
C SER A 596 19.36 -0.93 1.38
N TYR A 597 18.71 -2.09 1.25
CA TYR A 597 18.20 -2.79 2.43
C TYR A 597 19.39 -3.03 3.36
N GLN A 598 19.31 -2.62 4.63
CA GLN A 598 20.44 -2.69 5.58
C GLN A 598 20.95 -4.11 5.86
N ASN A 599 20.36 -5.17 5.27
CA ASN A 599 20.87 -6.54 5.32
C ASN A 599 20.84 -7.30 3.97
N VAL A 600 20.50 -6.64 2.85
CA VAL A 600 20.70 -7.22 1.51
C VAL A 600 21.84 -6.43 0.89
N GLY A 601 23.02 -7.06 0.83
CA GLY A 601 24.22 -6.41 0.31
C GLY A 601 23.92 -5.79 -1.05
N SER A 602 24.25 -4.51 -1.22
CA SER A 602 24.16 -3.75 -2.47
C SER A 602 25.13 -4.23 -3.57
N ARG A 603 25.64 -5.45 -3.44
CA ARG A 603 26.59 -6.12 -4.35
C ARG A 603 26.07 -7.51 -4.62
N ILE A 604 25.88 -7.83 -5.90
CA ILE A 604 25.59 -9.20 -6.32
C ILE A 604 26.91 -9.96 -6.25
N ARG A 605 26.93 -11.04 -5.49
CA ARG A 605 28.06 -11.97 -5.47
C ARG A 605 27.66 -13.17 -6.31
N ILE A 606 28.39 -13.39 -7.41
CA ILE A 606 28.34 -14.67 -8.11
C ILE A 606 29.17 -15.67 -7.33
N LEU A 607 28.52 -16.76 -6.92
CA LEU A 607 29.18 -17.90 -6.31
C LEU A 607 29.25 -19.04 -7.33
N GLU A 608 30.47 -19.54 -7.55
CA GLU A 608 30.75 -20.63 -8.50
C GLU A 608 30.52 -22.03 -7.91
N GLU A 609 30.32 -22.14 -6.59
CA GLU A 609 30.15 -23.41 -5.88
C GLU A 609 28.68 -23.65 -5.43
N PRO A 610 27.77 -24.09 -6.31
CA PRO A 610 26.38 -24.35 -5.96
C PRO A 610 26.22 -25.52 -4.97
N GLU A 611 27.12 -26.52 -5.03
CA GLU A 611 27.01 -27.73 -4.19
C GLU A 611 27.21 -27.48 -2.70
N THR A 612 28.02 -26.48 -2.33
CA THR A 612 28.32 -26.15 -0.92
C THR A 612 27.36 -25.13 -0.33
N TYR A 613 26.48 -24.54 -1.15
CA TYR A 613 25.60 -23.44 -0.76
C TYR A 613 24.60 -23.84 0.34
N LEU A 614 23.86 -24.94 0.13
CA LEU A 614 22.84 -25.40 1.09
C LEU A 614 23.43 -25.73 2.45
N ASP A 615 24.64 -26.31 2.46
CA ASP A 615 25.33 -26.70 3.69
C ASP A 615 25.77 -25.47 4.49
N ARG A 616 26.26 -24.45 3.78
CA ARG A 616 26.61 -23.14 4.35
C ARG A 616 25.39 -22.43 4.93
N VAL A 617 24.30 -22.32 4.16
CA VAL A 617 23.04 -21.70 4.60
C VAL A 617 22.48 -22.46 5.81
N SER A 618 22.52 -23.79 5.80
CA SER A 618 22.05 -24.63 6.91
C SER A 618 22.84 -24.39 8.20
N ARG A 619 24.18 -24.29 8.12
CA ARG A 619 25.02 -23.98 9.28
C ARG A 619 24.74 -22.57 9.81
N THR A 620 24.62 -21.58 8.94
CA THR A 620 24.28 -20.20 9.32
C THR A 620 22.91 -20.15 10.01
N ARG A 621 21.91 -20.85 9.45
CA ARG A 621 20.56 -20.95 10.04
C ARG A 621 20.57 -21.65 11.39
N ALA A 622 21.33 -22.74 11.55
CA ALA A 622 21.45 -23.45 12.82
C ALA A 622 22.05 -22.55 13.91
N ARG A 623 23.10 -21.78 13.58
CA ARG A 623 23.70 -20.79 14.48
C ARG A 623 22.69 -19.71 14.86
N ALA A 624 21.99 -19.12 13.88
CA ALA A 624 20.98 -18.10 14.13
C ALA A 624 19.83 -18.62 15.03
N LEU A 625 19.33 -19.83 14.76
CA LEU A 625 18.32 -20.46 15.60
C LEU A 625 18.83 -20.73 17.02
N GLN A 626 20.10 -21.06 17.19
CA GLN A 626 20.69 -21.28 18.51
C GLN A 626 20.82 -19.97 19.29
N VAL A 627 21.18 -18.87 18.63
CA VAL A 627 21.17 -17.52 19.23
C VAL A 627 19.76 -17.13 19.66
N ILE A 628 18.77 -17.24 18.77
CA ILE A 628 17.37 -16.95 19.08
C ILE A 628 16.87 -17.82 20.24
N ARG A 629 17.22 -19.11 20.25
CA ARG A 629 16.81 -20.03 21.33
C ARG A 629 17.44 -19.68 22.67
N ASN A 630 18.65 -19.13 22.68
CA ASN A 630 19.29 -18.66 23.91
C ASN A 630 18.64 -17.35 24.39
N GLN A 631 18.39 -16.40 23.49
CA GLN A 631 17.66 -15.15 23.81
C GLN A 631 16.24 -15.44 24.33
N CYS A 632 15.49 -16.32 23.66
CA CYS A 632 14.16 -16.73 24.14
C CYS A 632 14.19 -17.50 25.47
N LYS A 633 15.33 -18.01 25.94
CA LYS A 633 15.45 -18.59 27.29
C LYS A 633 15.74 -17.55 28.35
N GLU A 634 16.44 -16.49 27.99
CA GLU A 634 16.81 -15.39 28.89
C GLU A 634 15.65 -14.41 29.09
N ASP A 635 14.87 -14.14 28.04
CA ASP A 635 13.80 -13.12 28.04
C ASP A 635 12.39 -13.64 28.40
N TYR A 636 12.22 -14.94 28.67
CA TYR A 636 10.89 -15.52 28.96
C TYR A 636 10.60 -15.54 30.46
N PRO A 637 9.59 -14.78 30.97
CA PRO A 637 9.25 -14.74 32.39
C PRO A 637 8.61 -16.05 32.89
N PHE A 638 8.10 -16.88 31.96
CA PHE A 638 7.57 -18.20 32.29
C PHE A 638 8.70 -19.23 32.36
N GLN A 639 9.23 -19.44 33.57
CA GLN A 639 10.05 -20.59 33.88
C GLN A 639 9.15 -21.70 34.45
N PRO A 640 8.74 -22.70 33.66
CA PRO A 640 7.98 -23.81 34.22
C PRO A 640 8.86 -24.50 35.27
N LYS A 641 8.41 -24.51 36.53
CA LYS A 641 9.00 -25.37 37.58
C LYS A 641 8.69 -26.82 37.22
N VAL A 642 9.49 -27.38 36.33
CA VAL A 642 9.47 -28.81 36.05
C VAL A 642 10.09 -29.48 37.27
N GLN A 643 9.25 -30.01 38.17
CA GLN A 643 9.76 -30.87 39.22
C GLN A 643 10.48 -32.06 38.56
N PRO A 644 11.71 -32.38 38.98
CA PRO A 644 12.41 -33.52 38.42
C PRO A 644 11.55 -34.77 38.61
N ALA A 645 11.38 -35.54 37.53
CA ALA A 645 10.60 -36.77 37.61
C ALA A 645 11.15 -37.66 38.75
N PRO A 646 10.31 -38.39 39.51
CA PRO A 646 10.78 -39.25 40.59
C PRO A 646 11.91 -40.16 40.14
N ALA A 647 12.86 -40.48 41.02
CA ALA A 647 14.07 -41.25 40.69
C ALA A 647 13.76 -42.60 40.00
N LEU A 648 12.58 -43.16 40.23
CA LEU A 648 12.08 -44.35 39.54
C LEU A 648 11.81 -44.08 38.06
N VAL A 649 11.11 -43.00 37.74
CA VAL A 649 10.78 -42.59 36.35
C VAL A 649 12.05 -42.25 35.58
N GLN A 650 13.02 -41.60 36.22
CA GLN A 650 14.32 -41.33 35.60
C GLN A 650 15.10 -42.63 35.31
N ARG A 651 15.07 -43.62 36.21
CA ARG A 651 15.67 -44.93 35.99
C ARG A 651 14.99 -45.70 34.87
N MET A 652 13.66 -45.68 34.81
CA MET A 652 12.90 -46.29 33.72
C MET A 652 13.23 -45.63 32.37
N ALA A 653 13.32 -44.30 32.32
CA ALA A 653 13.68 -43.57 31.11
C ALA A 653 15.11 -43.88 30.65
N ARG A 654 16.07 -44.00 31.58
CA ARG A 654 17.44 -44.44 31.27
C ARG A 654 17.45 -45.87 30.74
N SER A 655 16.80 -46.81 31.42
CA SER A 655 16.71 -48.20 30.99
C SER A 655 16.06 -48.32 29.60
N HIS A 656 15.02 -47.54 29.32
CA HIS A 656 14.36 -47.55 28.02
C HIS A 656 15.26 -47.00 26.91
N ARG A 657 16.04 -45.94 27.17
CA ARG A 657 17.02 -45.42 26.21
C ARG A 657 18.13 -46.43 25.93
N THR A 658 18.67 -47.07 26.97
CA THR A 658 19.69 -48.11 26.81
C THR A 658 19.16 -49.30 26.01
N LEU A 659 17.93 -49.76 26.28
CA LEU A 659 17.28 -50.83 25.50
C LEU A 659 17.05 -50.43 24.04
N LYS A 660 16.69 -49.17 23.79
CA LYS A 660 16.51 -48.65 22.44
C LYS A 660 17.85 -48.60 21.68
N GLU A 661 18.91 -48.13 22.30
CA GLU A 661 20.26 -48.09 21.72
C GLU A 661 20.80 -49.50 21.42
N VAL A 662 20.53 -50.47 22.30
CA VAL A 662 20.88 -51.89 22.07
C VAL A 662 20.10 -52.44 20.88
N ARG A 663 18.78 -52.22 20.81
CA ARG A 663 17.96 -52.64 19.66
C ARG A 663 18.39 -51.99 18.34
N GLU A 664 18.78 -50.72 18.36
CA GLU A 664 19.28 -50.02 17.16
C GLU A 664 20.65 -50.55 16.71
N LYS A 665 21.53 -50.95 17.65
CA LYS A 665 22.79 -51.65 17.33
C LYS A 665 22.55 -53.05 16.77
N GLU A 666 21.65 -53.83 17.35
CA GLU A 666 21.27 -55.16 16.84
C GLU A 666 20.66 -55.07 15.44
N ASN A 667 19.81 -54.08 15.18
CA ASN A 667 19.23 -53.85 13.85
C ASN A 667 20.27 -53.43 12.81
N ARG A 668 21.34 -52.70 13.20
CA ARG A 668 22.46 -52.39 12.30
C ARG A 668 23.31 -53.61 11.96
N SER A 669 23.45 -54.57 12.88
CA SER A 669 24.21 -55.80 12.64
C SER A 669 23.50 -56.85 11.78
N LYS A 670 22.20 -56.68 11.48
CA LYS A 670 21.37 -57.62 10.71
C LYS A 670 21.09 -57.20 9.26
N VAL A 671 21.75 -56.17 8.74
CA VAL A 671 21.61 -55.77 7.32
C VAL A 671 22.53 -56.67 6.47
N PRO A 672 22.01 -57.58 5.63
CA PRO A 672 22.86 -58.30 4.68
C PRO A 672 23.31 -57.30 3.60
N SER A 673 24.60 -57.33 3.25
CA SER A 673 25.15 -56.59 2.12
C SER A 673 24.41 -56.98 0.84
N ARG A 674 23.57 -56.09 0.31
CA ARG A 674 23.00 -56.25 -1.04
C ARG A 674 24.15 -56.16 -2.07
N PRO A 675 24.23 -57.08 -3.04
CA PRO A 675 25.21 -56.97 -4.11
C PRO A 675 24.88 -55.77 -5.02
N ALA A 676 25.94 -55.13 -5.52
CA ALA A 676 25.87 -54.02 -6.46
C ALA A 676 25.17 -54.44 -7.76
N TRP A 677 24.14 -53.69 -8.17
CA TRP A 677 23.48 -53.85 -9.45
C TRP A 677 24.35 -53.21 -10.54
N GLN A 678 24.83 -54.02 -11.50
CA GLN A 678 25.44 -53.54 -12.74
C GLN A 678 24.35 -53.26 -13.80
N PRO A 679 24.51 -52.23 -14.64
CA PRO A 679 23.58 -51.95 -15.73
C PRO A 679 23.98 -52.73 -17.00
N SER A 680 23.11 -53.62 -17.47
CA SER A 680 23.22 -54.18 -18.83
C SER A 680 21.83 -54.26 -19.49
N THR A 681 21.71 -53.48 -20.58
CA THR A 681 21.07 -53.81 -21.88
C THR A 681 19.68 -54.43 -21.91
N LEU A 682 18.74 -53.75 -22.59
CA LEU A 682 17.64 -54.26 -23.45
C LEU A 682 16.75 -53.04 -23.81
N LEU A 683 17.02 -52.29 -24.89
CA LEU A 683 16.53 -52.53 -26.26
C LEU A 683 16.22 -54.00 -26.61
N ASP A 684 14.93 -54.31 -26.63
CA ASP A 684 14.22 -54.89 -27.78
C ASP A 684 12.74 -54.50 -27.70
#